data_AF-A0A9Q0RGN3-F1
#
_entry.id   AF-A0A9Q0RGN3-F1
#
_cell.length_a   1.000
_cell.length_b   1.000
_cell.length_c   1.000
_cell.angle_alpha   90.00
_cell.angle_beta   90.00
_cell.angle_gamma   90.00
#
_symmetry.space_group_name_H-M   'P 1'
#
loop_
_entity.id
_entity.type
_entity.pdbx_description
1 polymer ?
#
loop_
_entity_poly.entity_id
_entity_poly.type
_entity_poly.pdbx_seq_one_letter_code
_entity_poly.pdbx_strand_id
1 'polypeptide(L)'
;MIKNRRNQTTRKHTMPQKTETAPTTATEKAEIKRFKKELKKKRKSQKPFFDSIDQMKEIWEKARLSTTTKEKRKEYIEELVGLSTSIVVDISSRHDASRIIQFIIKYGEENQQKKILTEIKGKVLLLCTQSYGRYVVKKIIRYCNKKIRSFVMQELSGHLIKLLRHRFGSDVLDYIYKRFSSLNEKKRILLECFGTEYTIYSNEVKNLSQLIEKFPKRKTQILNHIQPLIANSCNKNLLHLEIIQQLILEYTTNSNLQRIDDLINLFREKITVFIGSKFGAKILFALVSFSLAKQRKNILKNLKGYIPKLCKDPNGFTVIIRILDRVDDTVLVSKSILSEIKTNLLDILLDKFGSQVILFLLAPKNQRYFSPWLLKLMGPSYVENKDSEPNSDKSNQNQNSKISTSKKDDETRRNELLAKLDQDLAHCCLVNAQKLICSQFASNVLLEVIVRLGDYKDAHNSLFQTISNLIFENENENFEEKENQNQNQNQNQNQNENQNQNQNQNQNENQNQNQNENENENFEEKENENENENENENENENENENENENENENENENENENENENENENENENENENENQNQNQNQNQNFEEKENENQNQNQNQNQIEMIMDHPIAHRVIKQAIKQNDKFAQFFLKEIKQKSKQKNRNFFQEFLKMRAIFVIIALLENKQTQKDTLNEITPLISQLKQSINSKEFQGIKILIEVFDSLKK
;
A
#
# COMPACT_ATOMS: atom_id res chain seq x y z
N MET A 1 19.33 -68.78 32.58
CA MET A 1 17.87 -68.89 32.43
C MET A 1 17.34 -67.51 32.05
N ILE A 2 16.75 -67.16 30.90
CA ILE A 2 16.26 -67.84 29.71
C ILE A 2 16.62 -66.92 28.53
N LYS A 3 17.55 -67.35 27.66
CA LYS A 3 17.63 -66.93 26.26
C LYS A 3 16.86 -68.01 25.50
N ASN A 4 15.76 -67.66 24.83
CA ASN A 4 15.21 -68.32 23.62
C ASN A 4 13.73 -67.95 23.42
N ARG A 5 13.44 -67.19 22.36
CA ARG A 5 12.29 -67.35 21.44
C ARG A 5 12.29 -66.23 20.40
N ARG A 6 13.27 -66.31 19.48
CA ARG A 6 13.16 -65.76 18.13
C ARG A 6 13.65 -66.84 17.17
N ASN A 7 12.77 -67.80 16.90
CA ASN A 7 12.82 -68.71 15.77
C ASN A 7 11.42 -69.31 15.60
N GLN A 8 11.06 -69.59 14.34
CA GLN A 8 9.74 -69.98 13.79
C GLN A 8 8.94 -68.74 13.33
N THR A 9 8.64 -68.50 12.05
CA THR A 9 8.64 -69.34 10.84
C THR A 9 8.71 -68.40 9.61
N THR A 10 9.85 -68.33 8.93
CA THR A 10 9.88 -67.86 7.54
C THR A 10 9.52 -69.04 6.64
N ARG A 11 8.23 -69.24 6.36
CA ARG A 11 7.83 -69.93 5.12
C ARG A 11 8.28 -69.03 3.97
N LYS A 12 9.43 -69.35 3.37
CA LYS A 12 9.85 -68.80 2.08
C LYS A 12 8.76 -69.18 1.08
N HIS A 13 7.88 -68.23 0.75
CA HIS A 13 7.28 -68.25 -0.58
C HIS A 13 8.40 -67.91 -1.56
N THR A 14 8.84 -68.93 -2.28
CA THR A 14 9.71 -68.83 -3.44
C THR A 14 9.13 -67.77 -4.38
N MET A 15 9.82 -66.64 -4.50
CA MET A 15 9.60 -65.75 -5.63
C MET A 15 10.05 -66.48 -6.90
N PRO A 16 9.32 -66.37 -8.02
CA PRO A 16 9.85 -66.81 -9.30
C PRO A 16 11.17 -66.07 -9.58
N GLN A 17 12.18 -66.83 -9.99
CA GLN A 17 13.47 -66.28 -10.44
C GLN A 17 13.22 -65.19 -11.49
N LYS A 18 13.88 -64.04 -11.31
CA LYS A 18 13.90 -62.96 -12.31
C LYS A 18 14.66 -63.46 -13.53
N THR A 19 13.95 -63.69 -14.63
CA THR A 19 14.51 -63.51 -15.97
C THR A 19 14.58 -62.01 -16.26
N GLU A 20 15.74 -61.53 -16.71
CA GLU A 20 16.02 -60.13 -17.03
C GLU A 20 15.44 -59.74 -18.40
N THR A 21 14.12 -59.71 -18.52
CA THR A 21 13.43 -59.04 -19.63
C THR A 21 12.48 -57.99 -19.08
N ALA A 22 12.65 -56.73 -19.51
CA ALA A 22 11.70 -55.68 -19.22
C ALA A 22 10.32 -56.05 -19.82
N PRO A 23 9.19 -55.80 -19.13
CA PRO A 23 7.89 -56.30 -19.57
C PRO A 23 7.54 -55.71 -20.94
N THR A 24 7.44 -56.58 -21.94
CA THR A 24 7.34 -56.23 -23.36
C THR A 24 5.89 -56.05 -23.82
N THR A 25 4.90 -56.46 -23.04
CA THR A 25 3.47 -56.33 -23.42
C THR A 25 2.66 -55.46 -22.45
N ALA A 26 1.65 -54.75 -22.96
CA ALA A 26 0.75 -53.89 -22.18
C ALA A 26 -0.06 -54.67 -21.12
N THR A 27 -0.34 -55.94 -21.42
CA THR A 27 -1.02 -56.92 -20.56
C THR A 27 -0.20 -57.27 -19.33
N GLU A 28 1.10 -57.59 -19.45
CA GLU A 28 1.97 -57.88 -18.31
C GLU A 28 2.14 -56.67 -17.38
N LYS A 29 2.25 -55.45 -17.95
CA LYS A 29 2.27 -54.21 -17.16
C LYS A 29 0.95 -54.00 -16.40
N ALA A 30 -0.18 -54.35 -17.00
CA ALA A 30 -1.50 -54.26 -16.36
C ALA A 30 -1.66 -55.30 -15.23
N GLU A 31 -1.17 -56.53 -15.41
CA GLU A 31 -1.20 -57.58 -14.40
C GLU A 31 -0.29 -57.26 -13.21
N ILE A 32 0.93 -56.78 -13.45
CA ILE A 32 1.82 -56.30 -12.37
C ILE A 32 1.18 -55.13 -11.61
N LYS A 33 0.45 -54.23 -12.30
CA LYS A 33 -0.31 -53.14 -11.68
C LYS A 33 -1.48 -53.66 -10.84
N ARG A 34 -2.24 -54.65 -11.34
CA ARG A 34 -3.34 -55.32 -10.60
C ARG A 34 -2.80 -56.05 -9.37
N PHE A 35 -1.74 -56.83 -9.51
CA PHE A 35 -1.10 -57.56 -8.41
C PHE A 35 -0.53 -56.61 -7.33
N LYS A 36 0.11 -55.50 -7.73
CA LYS A 36 0.53 -54.43 -6.80
C LYS A 36 -0.66 -53.76 -6.10
N LYS A 37 -1.80 -53.58 -6.79
CA LYS A 37 -3.04 -53.02 -6.22
C LYS A 37 -3.66 -53.98 -5.21
N GLU A 38 -3.69 -55.28 -5.50
CA GLU A 38 -4.17 -56.32 -4.59
C GLU A 38 -3.28 -56.47 -3.35
N LEU A 39 -1.95 -56.50 -3.52
CA LEU A 39 -1.02 -56.50 -2.39
C LEU A 39 -1.18 -55.25 -1.51
N LYS A 40 -1.41 -54.07 -2.10
CA LYS A 40 -1.74 -52.87 -1.35
C LYS A 40 -3.08 -52.99 -0.62
N LYS A 41 -4.10 -53.64 -1.22
CA LYS A 41 -5.41 -53.88 -0.59
C LYS A 41 -5.27 -54.86 0.58
N LYS A 42 -4.57 -55.99 0.40
CA LYS A 42 -4.26 -56.96 1.46
C LYS A 42 -3.45 -56.36 2.62
N ARG A 43 -2.52 -55.44 2.35
CA ARG A 43 -1.79 -54.69 3.40
C ARG A 43 -2.67 -53.67 4.12
N LYS A 44 -3.68 -53.12 3.46
CA LYS A 44 -4.62 -52.16 4.05
C LYS A 44 -5.69 -52.86 4.89
N SER A 45 -6.18 -54.02 4.46
CA SER A 45 -7.17 -54.82 5.19
C SER A 45 -6.64 -55.40 6.50
N GLN A 46 -5.32 -55.46 6.67
CA GLN A 46 -4.69 -55.85 7.94
C GLN A 46 -4.65 -54.71 8.98
N LYS A 47 -5.07 -53.50 8.63
CA LYS A 47 -5.07 -52.37 9.57
C LYS A 47 -6.28 -52.45 10.50
N PRO A 48 -6.15 -52.02 11.78
CA PRO A 48 -7.29 -51.89 12.68
C PRO A 48 -8.39 -51.02 12.08
N PHE A 49 -9.64 -51.43 12.29
CA PHE A 49 -10.86 -50.71 11.89
C PHE A 49 -10.95 -50.43 10.38
N PHE A 50 -10.36 -51.28 9.54
CA PHE A 50 -10.34 -51.08 8.08
C PHE A 50 -11.74 -50.99 7.48
N ASP A 51 -12.62 -51.94 7.78
CA ASP A 51 -13.97 -52.00 7.20
C ASP A 51 -14.81 -50.79 7.63
N SER A 52 -14.79 -50.45 8.93
CA SER A 52 -15.48 -49.27 9.45
C SER A 52 -14.98 -47.97 8.80
N ILE A 53 -13.67 -47.82 8.60
CA ILE A 53 -13.11 -46.62 7.97
C ILE A 53 -13.44 -46.54 6.48
N ASP A 54 -13.47 -47.67 5.77
CA ASP A 54 -13.84 -47.67 4.35
C ASP A 54 -15.33 -47.35 4.17
N GLN A 55 -16.22 -47.88 5.03
CA GLN A 55 -17.62 -47.45 5.08
C GLN A 55 -17.75 -45.94 5.34
N MET A 56 -17.02 -45.41 6.32
CA MET A 56 -17.03 -43.97 6.60
C MET A 56 -16.52 -43.13 5.43
N LYS A 57 -15.56 -43.62 4.63
CA LYS A 57 -15.09 -42.89 3.44
C LYS A 57 -16.18 -42.82 2.38
N GLU A 58 -16.93 -43.89 2.14
CA GLU A 58 -18.02 -43.89 1.16
C GLU A 58 -19.10 -42.86 1.54
N ILE A 59 -19.46 -42.81 2.82
CA ILE A 59 -20.42 -41.81 3.33
C ILE A 59 -19.83 -40.40 3.21
N TRP A 60 -18.56 -40.21 3.60
CA TRP A 60 -17.89 -38.91 3.52
C TRP A 60 -17.77 -38.37 2.08
N GLU A 61 -17.50 -39.22 1.09
CA GLU A 61 -17.45 -38.82 -0.32
C GLU A 61 -18.82 -38.34 -0.81
N LYS A 62 -19.92 -38.99 -0.41
CA LYS A 62 -21.28 -38.50 -0.70
C LYS A 62 -21.59 -37.19 0.03
N ALA A 63 -21.21 -37.08 1.30
CA ALA A 63 -21.51 -35.93 2.13
C ALA A 63 -20.77 -34.65 1.71
N ARG A 64 -19.58 -34.78 1.12
CA ARG A 64 -18.70 -33.64 0.79
C ARG A 64 -18.94 -33.01 -0.58
N LEU A 65 -19.77 -33.63 -1.44
CA LEU A 65 -20.13 -33.08 -2.75
C LEU A 65 -20.84 -31.73 -2.58
N SER A 66 -20.56 -30.79 -3.49
CA SER A 66 -21.23 -29.48 -3.52
C SER A 66 -22.73 -29.60 -3.78
N THR A 67 -23.15 -30.64 -4.51
CA THR A 67 -24.55 -30.94 -4.86
C THR A 67 -25.38 -31.50 -3.71
N THR A 68 -24.76 -31.93 -2.61
CA THR A 68 -25.47 -32.50 -1.46
C THR A 68 -26.16 -31.41 -0.64
N THR A 69 -27.49 -31.50 -0.50
CA THR A 69 -28.32 -30.56 0.27
C THR A 69 -27.93 -30.52 1.75
N LYS A 70 -28.30 -29.45 2.46
CA LYS A 70 -27.92 -29.25 3.86
C LYS A 70 -28.53 -30.34 4.76
N GLU A 71 -29.76 -30.75 4.48
CA GLU A 71 -30.53 -31.74 5.23
C GLU A 71 -29.88 -33.11 5.10
N LYS A 72 -29.62 -33.57 3.86
CA LYS A 72 -28.92 -34.83 3.59
C LYS A 72 -27.51 -34.84 4.19
N ARG A 73 -26.81 -33.70 4.14
CA ARG A 73 -25.48 -33.57 4.76
C ARG A 73 -25.56 -33.78 6.28
N LYS A 74 -26.60 -33.30 6.96
CA LYS A 74 -26.78 -33.53 8.40
C LYS A 74 -26.97 -35.01 8.72
N GLU A 75 -27.77 -35.72 7.93
CA GLU A 75 -27.96 -37.17 8.07
C GLU A 75 -26.64 -37.94 7.94
N TYR A 76 -25.87 -37.65 6.88
CA TYR A 76 -24.56 -38.28 6.71
C TYR A 76 -23.59 -37.94 7.83
N ILE A 77 -23.64 -36.73 8.40
CA ILE A 77 -22.79 -36.38 9.54
C ILE A 77 -23.19 -37.16 10.79
N GLU A 78 -24.48 -37.34 11.07
CA GLU A 78 -24.91 -38.14 12.23
C GLU A 78 -24.46 -39.60 12.09
N GLU A 79 -24.58 -40.19 10.90
CA GLU A 79 -24.07 -41.53 10.60
C GLU A 79 -22.56 -41.62 10.80
N LEU A 80 -21.80 -40.65 10.26
CA LEU A 80 -20.35 -40.57 10.43
C LEU A 80 -19.92 -40.43 11.90
N VAL A 81 -20.66 -39.63 12.68
CA VAL A 81 -20.41 -39.48 14.12
C VAL A 81 -20.63 -40.81 14.83
N GLY A 82 -21.74 -41.49 14.55
CA GLY A 82 -22.04 -42.81 15.09
C GLY A 82 -20.92 -43.82 14.81
N LEU A 83 -20.52 -43.97 13.54
CA LEU A 83 -19.43 -44.88 13.12
C LEU A 83 -18.06 -44.49 13.67
N SER A 84 -17.82 -43.19 13.91
CA SER A 84 -16.55 -42.73 14.47
C SER A 84 -16.40 -42.99 15.97
N THR A 85 -17.50 -43.36 16.64
CA THR A 85 -17.53 -43.48 18.11
C THR A 85 -16.50 -44.51 18.60
N SER A 86 -15.75 -44.17 19.64
CA SER A 86 -14.65 -44.94 20.25
C SER A 86 -13.37 -45.05 19.42
N ILE A 87 -13.33 -44.54 18.19
CA ILE A 87 -12.16 -44.60 17.30
C ILE A 87 -11.74 -43.22 16.76
N VAL A 88 -12.28 -42.12 17.30
CA VAL A 88 -12.01 -40.76 16.82
C VAL A 88 -10.52 -40.43 16.79
N VAL A 89 -9.77 -40.80 17.83
CA VAL A 89 -8.33 -40.50 17.96
C VAL A 89 -7.52 -41.27 16.92
N ASP A 90 -7.84 -42.54 16.68
CA ASP A 90 -7.20 -43.36 15.65
C ASP A 90 -7.48 -42.82 14.24
N ILE A 91 -8.73 -42.47 13.94
CA ILE A 91 -9.10 -41.87 12.64
C ILE A 91 -8.37 -40.53 12.44
N SER A 92 -8.33 -39.69 13.47
CA SER A 92 -7.65 -38.39 13.45
C SER A 92 -6.15 -38.51 13.14
N SER A 93 -5.54 -39.62 13.56
CA SER A 93 -4.12 -39.90 13.36
C SER A 93 -3.79 -40.45 11.96
N ARG A 94 -4.80 -40.87 11.18
CA ARG A 94 -4.61 -41.58 9.89
C ARG A 94 -4.56 -40.64 8.69
N HIS A 95 -3.62 -40.92 7.78
CA HIS A 95 -3.45 -40.19 6.50
C HIS A 95 -4.73 -40.20 5.65
N ASP A 96 -5.38 -41.36 5.57
CA ASP A 96 -6.49 -41.62 4.65
C ASP A 96 -7.87 -41.31 5.24
N ALA A 97 -7.96 -40.99 6.54
CA ALA A 97 -9.25 -40.89 7.23
C ALA A 97 -9.41 -39.62 8.10
N SER A 98 -8.32 -38.94 8.49
CA SER A 98 -8.39 -37.73 9.32
C SER A 98 -9.26 -36.59 8.74
N ARG A 99 -9.46 -36.56 7.42
CA ARG A 99 -10.33 -35.59 6.74
C ARG A 99 -11.80 -35.77 7.11
N ILE A 100 -12.21 -36.98 7.48
CA ILE A 100 -13.58 -37.28 7.91
C ILE A 100 -13.87 -36.56 9.23
N ILE A 101 -12.99 -36.69 10.23
CA ILE A 101 -13.14 -35.97 11.51
C ILE A 101 -13.07 -34.45 11.31
N GLN A 102 -12.17 -33.96 10.45
CA GLN A 102 -12.13 -32.55 10.08
C GLN A 102 -13.43 -32.05 9.44
N PHE A 103 -14.10 -32.90 8.65
CA PHE A 103 -15.37 -32.60 8.02
C PHE A 103 -16.51 -32.55 9.05
N ILE A 104 -16.58 -33.54 9.94
CA ILE A 104 -17.55 -33.56 11.06
C ILE A 104 -17.41 -32.30 11.92
N ILE A 105 -16.19 -31.89 12.28
CA ILE A 105 -15.98 -30.68 13.08
C ILE A 105 -16.41 -29.41 12.33
N LYS A 106 -16.22 -29.36 11.00
CA LYS A 106 -16.53 -28.18 10.19
C LYS A 106 -18.03 -27.99 9.98
N TYR A 107 -18.76 -29.07 9.75
CA TYR A 107 -20.17 -29.03 9.31
C TYR A 107 -21.15 -29.59 10.33
N GLY A 108 -20.67 -30.29 11.36
CA GLY A 108 -21.51 -30.86 12.39
C GLY A 108 -22.03 -29.83 13.37
N GLU A 109 -23.19 -30.12 13.94
CA GLU A 109 -23.85 -29.31 14.96
C GLU A 109 -23.13 -29.40 16.31
N GLU A 110 -23.47 -28.52 17.25
CA GLU A 110 -22.76 -28.43 18.53
C GLU A 110 -22.77 -29.75 19.31
N ASN A 111 -23.86 -30.52 19.26
CA ASN A 111 -23.97 -31.83 19.92
C ASN A 111 -23.05 -32.87 19.28
N GLN A 112 -22.94 -32.88 17.94
CA GLN A 112 -22.05 -33.76 17.20
C GLN A 112 -20.58 -33.42 17.48
N GLN A 113 -20.25 -32.12 17.47
CA GLN A 113 -18.92 -31.65 17.86
C GLN A 113 -18.56 -32.09 19.28
N LYS A 114 -19.48 -31.94 20.25
CA LYS A 114 -19.28 -32.38 21.64
C LYS A 114 -18.98 -33.88 21.76
N LYS A 115 -19.68 -34.73 21.01
CA LYS A 115 -19.40 -36.19 20.97
C LYS A 115 -17.94 -36.45 20.55
N ILE A 116 -17.51 -35.87 19.43
CA ILE A 116 -16.12 -35.99 18.93
C ILE A 116 -15.10 -35.46 19.96
N LEU A 117 -15.39 -34.34 20.61
CA LEU A 117 -14.47 -33.71 21.56
C LEU A 117 -14.32 -34.50 22.86
N THR A 118 -15.37 -35.20 23.27
CA THR A 118 -15.34 -36.06 24.47
C THR A 118 -14.34 -37.19 24.30
N GLU A 119 -14.20 -37.74 23.09
CA GLU A 119 -13.20 -38.76 22.79
C GLU A 119 -11.78 -38.22 22.62
N ILE A 120 -11.65 -36.97 22.15
CA ILE A 120 -10.35 -36.31 22.00
C ILE A 120 -9.79 -35.88 23.36
N LYS A 121 -10.63 -35.76 24.40
CA LYS A 121 -10.23 -35.27 25.71
C LYS A 121 -9.10 -36.11 26.33
N GLY A 122 -8.05 -35.43 26.78
CA GLY A 122 -6.83 -36.07 27.30
C GLY A 122 -5.85 -36.54 26.22
N LYS A 123 -6.17 -36.36 24.93
CA LYS A 123 -5.33 -36.72 23.77
C LYS A 123 -5.03 -35.53 22.86
N VAL A 124 -5.37 -34.30 23.25
CA VAL A 124 -5.15 -33.08 22.44
C VAL A 124 -3.67 -32.89 22.13
N LEU A 125 -2.81 -33.01 23.14
CA LEU A 125 -1.35 -32.88 22.97
C LEU A 125 -0.80 -33.90 21.96
N LEU A 126 -1.27 -35.15 22.03
CA LEU A 126 -0.91 -36.20 21.09
C LEU A 126 -1.28 -35.78 19.66
N LEU A 127 -2.54 -35.40 19.43
CA LEU A 127 -3.01 -34.99 18.10
C LEU A 127 -2.24 -33.79 17.55
N CYS A 128 -1.91 -32.79 18.38
CA CYS A 128 -1.10 -31.63 17.97
C CYS A 128 0.27 -32.03 17.42
N THR A 129 0.87 -33.10 17.95
CA THR A 129 2.19 -33.59 17.56
C THR A 129 2.17 -34.58 16.40
N GLN A 130 0.99 -34.92 15.86
CA GLN A 130 0.88 -35.86 14.75
C GLN A 130 0.80 -35.17 13.40
N SER A 131 1.16 -35.90 12.34
CA SER A 131 1.15 -35.40 10.97
C SER A 131 -0.26 -35.05 10.45
N TYR A 132 -1.27 -35.79 10.89
CA TYR A 132 -2.67 -35.60 10.48
C TYR A 132 -3.54 -35.03 11.60
N GLY A 133 -3.31 -35.47 12.85
CA GLY A 133 -4.04 -34.98 14.02
C GLY A 133 -3.98 -33.46 14.20
N ARG A 134 -2.87 -32.81 13.81
CA ARG A 134 -2.74 -31.34 13.86
C ARG A 134 -3.86 -30.61 13.12
N TYR A 135 -4.33 -31.16 12.01
CA TYR A 135 -5.37 -30.53 11.20
C TYR A 135 -6.74 -30.66 11.87
N VAL A 136 -6.99 -31.77 12.56
CA VAL A 136 -8.17 -31.96 13.40
C VAL A 136 -8.19 -30.90 14.51
N VAL A 137 -7.08 -30.73 15.25
CA VAL A 137 -7.00 -29.69 16.30
C VAL A 137 -7.19 -28.29 15.73
N LYS A 138 -6.57 -27.97 14.58
CA LYS A 138 -6.79 -26.67 13.90
C LYS A 138 -8.26 -26.45 13.51
N LYS A 139 -8.99 -27.51 13.12
CA LYS A 139 -10.43 -27.43 12.83
C LYS A 139 -11.25 -27.23 14.10
N ILE A 140 -10.93 -27.91 15.20
CA ILE A 140 -11.57 -27.67 16.51
C ILE A 140 -11.42 -26.21 16.90
N ILE A 141 -10.19 -25.71 16.85
CA ILE A 141 -9.87 -24.32 17.17
C ILE A 141 -10.63 -23.36 16.24
N ARG A 142 -10.78 -23.70 14.95
CA ARG A 142 -11.49 -22.86 13.97
C ARG A 142 -13.01 -22.81 14.17
N TYR A 143 -13.67 -23.95 14.30
CA TYR A 143 -15.12 -24.06 14.14
C TYR A 143 -15.90 -24.25 15.45
N CYS A 144 -15.27 -24.77 16.50
CA CYS A 144 -15.98 -25.01 17.76
C CYS A 144 -16.18 -23.73 18.58
N ASN A 145 -17.14 -23.74 19.50
CA ASN A 145 -17.46 -22.60 20.35
C ASN A 145 -16.33 -22.26 21.37
N LYS A 146 -16.45 -21.11 22.04
CA LYS A 146 -15.43 -20.61 22.98
C LYS A 146 -15.16 -21.57 24.14
N LYS A 147 -16.19 -22.23 24.70
CA LYS A 147 -16.04 -23.18 25.82
C LYS A 147 -15.14 -24.36 25.43
N ILE A 148 -15.34 -24.91 24.24
CA ILE A 148 -14.53 -26.00 23.69
C ILE A 148 -13.09 -25.56 23.45
N ARG A 149 -12.88 -24.34 22.92
CA ARG A 149 -11.54 -23.79 22.71
C ARG A 149 -10.78 -23.62 24.04
N SER A 150 -11.46 -23.15 25.09
CA SER A 150 -10.86 -23.03 26.42
C SER A 150 -10.44 -24.38 26.98
N PHE A 151 -11.23 -25.44 26.73
CA PHE A 151 -10.84 -26.81 27.09
C PHE A 151 -9.54 -27.25 26.39
N VAL A 152 -9.40 -27.01 25.09
CA VAL A 152 -8.17 -27.31 24.34
C VAL A 152 -6.98 -26.55 24.94
N MET A 153 -7.15 -25.28 25.27
CA MET A 153 -6.10 -24.48 25.90
C MET A 153 -5.72 -24.98 27.29
N GLN A 154 -6.69 -25.40 28.09
CA GLN A 154 -6.46 -25.96 29.42
C GLN A 154 -5.63 -27.25 29.36
N GLU A 155 -5.92 -28.14 28.40
CA GLU A 155 -5.16 -29.39 28.25
C GLU A 155 -3.73 -29.15 27.73
N LEU A 156 -3.54 -28.11 26.91
CA LEU A 156 -2.22 -27.75 26.39
C LEU A 156 -1.36 -26.95 27.38
N SER A 157 -1.96 -26.36 28.42
CA SER A 157 -1.25 -25.63 29.47
C SER A 157 -0.20 -26.53 30.14
N GLY A 158 0.99 -25.99 30.38
CA GLY A 158 2.14 -26.74 30.89
C GLY A 158 2.87 -27.59 29.84
N HIS A 159 2.34 -27.68 28.62
CA HIS A 159 2.92 -28.45 27.51
C HIS A 159 3.28 -27.57 26.30
N LEU A 160 3.18 -26.24 26.41
CA LEU A 160 3.37 -25.32 25.29
C LEU A 160 4.82 -25.31 24.82
N ILE A 161 5.79 -25.43 25.73
CA ILE A 161 7.22 -25.56 25.37
C ILE A 161 7.46 -26.84 24.55
N LYS A 162 6.80 -27.94 24.92
CA LYS A 162 6.90 -29.22 24.18
C LYS A 162 6.33 -29.07 22.77
N LEU A 163 5.20 -28.36 22.63
CA LEU A 163 4.63 -28.04 21.32
C LEU A 163 5.54 -27.13 20.50
N LEU A 164 6.06 -26.06 21.09
CA LEU A 164 6.93 -25.08 20.41
C LEU A 164 8.19 -25.75 19.85
N ARG A 165 8.75 -26.75 20.55
CA ARG A 165 9.89 -27.54 20.09
C ARG A 165 9.51 -28.57 19.03
N HIS A 166 8.24 -28.89 18.81
CA HIS A 166 7.79 -29.93 17.90
C HIS A 166 7.41 -29.36 16.52
N ARG A 167 7.86 -29.99 15.42
CA ARG A 167 7.64 -29.48 14.04
C ARG A 167 6.16 -29.24 13.71
N PHE A 168 5.28 -30.14 14.15
CA PHE A 168 3.84 -30.01 13.94
C PHE A 168 3.14 -29.29 15.09
N GLY A 169 3.72 -29.37 16.30
CA GLY A 169 3.11 -28.78 17.49
C GLY A 169 3.23 -27.26 17.46
N SER A 170 4.36 -26.74 16.98
CA SER A 170 4.63 -25.32 16.84
C SER A 170 3.65 -24.67 15.86
N ASP A 171 3.32 -25.36 14.77
CA ASP A 171 2.36 -24.92 13.76
C ASP A 171 0.92 -24.87 14.31
N VAL A 172 0.53 -25.81 15.19
CA VAL A 172 -0.76 -25.75 15.90
C VAL A 172 -0.76 -24.63 16.94
N LEU A 173 0.31 -24.50 17.72
CA LEU A 173 0.44 -23.46 18.74
C LEU A 173 0.42 -22.06 18.12
N ASP A 174 1.11 -21.85 17.00
CA ASP A 174 1.09 -20.58 16.26
C ASP A 174 -0.31 -20.26 15.72
N TYR A 175 -1.03 -21.27 15.24
CA TYR A 175 -2.42 -21.10 14.79
C TYR A 175 -3.36 -20.67 15.93
N ILE A 176 -3.21 -21.28 17.10
CA ILE A 176 -3.92 -20.90 18.33
C ILE A 176 -3.57 -19.46 18.73
N TYR A 177 -2.27 -19.12 18.72
CA TYR A 177 -1.76 -17.82 19.07
C TYR A 177 -2.33 -16.72 18.15
N LYS A 178 -2.38 -16.96 16.85
CA LYS A 178 -2.89 -15.99 15.86
C LYS A 178 -4.38 -15.73 15.98
N ARG A 179 -5.19 -16.79 16.02
CA ARG A 179 -6.61 -16.68 15.65
C ARG A 179 -7.59 -16.57 16.81
N PHE A 180 -7.27 -17.14 17.98
CA PHE A 180 -8.25 -17.34 19.05
C PHE A 180 -7.75 -16.96 20.44
N SER A 181 -6.47 -16.64 20.58
CA SER A 181 -5.94 -16.20 21.86
C SER A 181 -6.36 -14.75 22.12
N SER A 182 -7.17 -14.54 23.15
CA SER A 182 -7.36 -13.23 23.77
C SER A 182 -6.01 -12.63 24.18
N LEU A 183 -5.94 -11.32 24.40
CA LEU A 183 -4.70 -10.68 24.84
C LEU A 183 -4.13 -11.35 26.12
N ASN A 184 -4.99 -11.79 27.05
CA ASN A 184 -4.54 -12.49 28.25
C ASN A 184 -4.08 -13.93 27.98
N GLU A 185 -4.72 -14.65 27.04
CA GLU A 185 -4.23 -15.97 26.64
C GLU A 185 -2.89 -15.88 25.90
N LYS A 186 -2.70 -14.87 25.03
CA LYS A 186 -1.40 -14.61 24.39
C LYS A 186 -0.30 -14.39 25.44
N LYS A 187 -0.59 -13.59 26.47
CA LYS A 187 0.34 -13.38 27.60
C LYS A 187 0.64 -14.68 28.34
N ARG A 188 -0.37 -15.49 28.66
CA ARG A 188 -0.18 -16.79 29.33
C ARG A 188 0.73 -17.72 28.52
N ILE A 189 0.49 -17.81 27.21
CA ILE A 189 1.31 -18.61 26.30
C ILE A 189 2.77 -18.12 26.31
N LEU A 190 3.00 -16.81 26.22
CA LEU A 190 4.35 -16.24 26.25
C LEU A 190 5.04 -16.43 27.62
N LEU A 191 4.32 -16.25 28.72
CA LEU A 191 4.85 -16.45 30.07
C LEU A 191 5.30 -17.89 30.28
N GLU A 192 4.54 -18.88 29.81
CA GLU A 192 4.97 -20.29 29.87
C GLU A 192 6.26 -20.51 29.08
N CYS A 193 6.44 -19.84 27.93
CA CYS A 193 7.69 -19.89 27.17
C CYS A 193 8.88 -19.22 27.88
N PHE A 194 8.65 -18.31 28.83
CA PHE A 194 9.70 -17.72 29.67
C PHE A 194 10.03 -18.60 30.88
N GLY A 195 9.05 -19.38 31.35
CA GLY A 195 9.14 -20.34 32.44
C GLY A 195 7.73 -20.67 32.96
N THR A 196 7.45 -21.94 33.21
CA THR A 196 6.10 -22.40 33.61
C THR A 196 5.63 -21.74 34.90
N GLU A 197 6.56 -21.42 35.81
CA GLU A 197 6.31 -20.74 37.07
C GLU A 197 5.77 -19.31 36.92
N TYR A 198 5.99 -18.65 35.78
CA TYR A 198 5.58 -17.26 35.58
C TYR A 198 4.15 -17.10 35.07
N THR A 199 3.48 -18.20 34.70
CA THR A 199 2.11 -18.20 34.18
C THR A 199 1.09 -17.58 35.14
N ILE A 200 1.35 -17.69 36.45
CA ILE A 200 0.53 -17.09 37.52
C ILE A 200 0.47 -15.56 37.43
N TYR A 201 1.49 -14.91 36.88
CA TYR A 201 1.58 -13.46 36.76
C TYR A 201 0.92 -12.91 35.49
N SER A 202 0.14 -13.71 34.78
CA SER A 202 -0.49 -13.31 33.51
C SER A 202 -1.44 -12.11 33.57
N ASN A 203 -1.97 -11.80 34.76
CA ASN A 203 -2.79 -10.62 34.98
C ASN A 203 -1.98 -9.36 35.30
N GLU A 204 -0.75 -9.52 35.81
CA GLU A 204 0.10 -8.43 36.28
C GLU A 204 1.16 -8.01 35.25
N VAL A 205 1.71 -9.00 34.54
CA VAL A 205 2.84 -8.82 33.63
C VAL A 205 2.38 -8.94 32.18
N LYS A 206 2.75 -7.95 31.36
CA LYS A 206 2.38 -7.90 29.94
C LYS A 206 3.44 -8.47 29.01
N ASN A 207 4.72 -8.36 29.36
CA ASN A 207 5.85 -8.70 28.51
C ASN A 207 7.07 -9.12 29.33
N LEU A 208 8.15 -9.55 28.67
CA LEU A 208 9.35 -10.03 29.34
C LEU A 208 10.05 -8.90 30.13
N SER A 209 9.99 -7.66 29.65
CA SER A 209 10.59 -6.51 30.34
C SER A 209 9.98 -6.29 31.73
N GLN A 210 8.66 -6.30 31.83
CA GLN A 210 7.95 -6.20 33.12
C GLN A 210 8.21 -7.41 34.02
N LEU A 211 8.36 -8.61 33.45
CA LEU A 211 8.72 -9.80 34.22
C LEU A 211 10.10 -9.65 34.85
N ILE A 212 11.07 -9.15 34.08
CA ILE A 212 12.44 -8.91 34.51
C ILE A 212 12.49 -7.79 35.55
N GLU A 213 11.70 -6.72 35.40
CA GLU A 213 11.57 -5.66 36.41
C GLU A 213 11.08 -6.22 37.76
N LYS A 214 10.13 -7.18 37.72
CA LYS A 214 9.64 -7.85 38.93
C LYS A 214 10.66 -8.84 39.51
N PHE A 215 11.44 -9.51 38.67
CA PHE A 215 12.42 -10.53 39.07
C PHE A 215 13.82 -10.27 38.50
N PRO A 216 14.48 -9.16 38.88
CA PRO A 216 15.73 -8.74 38.23
C PRO A 216 16.87 -9.75 38.43
N LYS A 217 16.92 -10.40 39.59
CA LYS A 217 17.90 -11.46 39.91
C LYS A 217 17.76 -12.71 39.04
N ARG A 218 16.58 -12.95 38.44
CA ARG A 218 16.31 -14.11 37.58
C ARG A 218 16.47 -13.82 36.09
N LYS A 219 16.78 -12.58 35.70
CA LYS A 219 16.94 -12.16 34.30
C LYS A 219 17.79 -13.14 33.48
N THR A 220 19.00 -13.44 33.95
CA THR A 220 19.94 -14.32 33.25
C THR A 220 19.40 -15.74 33.11
N GLN A 221 18.73 -16.26 34.14
CA GLN A 221 18.13 -17.59 34.12
C GLN A 221 16.99 -17.67 33.09
N ILE A 222 16.11 -16.66 33.05
CA ILE A 222 15.00 -16.58 32.10
C ILE A 222 15.53 -16.51 30.66
N LEU A 223 16.53 -15.67 30.40
CA LEU A 223 17.14 -15.58 29.05
C LEU A 223 17.82 -16.89 28.64
N ASN A 224 18.52 -17.56 29.56
CA ASN A 224 19.10 -18.89 29.32
C ASN A 224 18.05 -19.96 29.03
N HIS A 225 16.82 -19.82 29.55
CA HIS A 225 15.71 -20.71 29.23
C HIS A 225 15.17 -20.47 27.81
N ILE A 226 15.07 -19.20 27.39
CA ILE A 226 14.50 -18.81 26.09
C ILE A 226 15.46 -19.10 24.92
N GLN A 227 16.76 -18.85 25.09
CA GLN A 227 17.77 -19.03 24.04
C GLN A 227 17.71 -20.39 23.31
N PRO A 228 17.65 -21.56 23.99
CA PRO A 228 17.53 -22.84 23.32
C PRO A 228 16.18 -23.03 22.61
N LEU A 229 15.10 -22.35 23.02
CA LEU A 229 13.82 -22.40 22.29
C LEU A 229 13.95 -21.72 20.92
N ILE A 230 14.65 -20.59 20.87
CA ILE A 230 14.94 -19.85 19.64
C ILE A 230 15.87 -20.67 18.73
N ALA A 231 16.95 -21.23 19.30
CA ALA A 231 17.89 -22.08 18.55
C ALA A 231 17.21 -23.30 17.92
N ASN A 232 16.39 -24.01 18.70
CA ASN A 232 15.60 -25.15 18.20
C ASN A 232 14.64 -24.73 17.07
N SER A 233 14.00 -23.58 17.23
CA SER A 233 13.09 -23.01 16.23
C SER A 233 13.82 -22.68 14.92
N CYS A 234 15.02 -22.09 15.01
CA CYS A 234 15.86 -21.83 13.85
C CYS A 234 16.25 -23.11 13.13
N ASN A 235 16.75 -24.11 13.86
CA ASN A 235 17.21 -25.38 13.29
C ASN A 235 16.09 -26.15 12.56
N LYS A 236 14.84 -26.00 13.01
CA LYS A 236 13.66 -26.63 12.40
C LYS A 236 12.97 -25.78 11.33
N ASN A 237 13.55 -24.64 10.95
CA ASN A 237 12.99 -23.68 9.98
C ASN A 237 11.61 -23.11 10.39
N LEU A 238 11.43 -22.84 11.68
CA LEU A 238 10.17 -22.38 12.27
C LEU A 238 10.13 -20.86 12.54
N LEU A 239 11.15 -20.09 12.09
CA LEU A 239 11.25 -18.65 12.33
C LEU A 239 10.12 -17.81 11.69
N HIS A 240 9.35 -18.40 10.77
CA HIS A 240 8.20 -17.76 10.13
C HIS A 240 6.95 -17.72 11.03
N LEU A 241 6.94 -18.48 12.14
CA LEU A 241 5.81 -18.51 13.07
C LEU A 241 5.80 -17.24 13.94
N GLU A 242 4.64 -16.65 14.10
CA GLU A 242 4.44 -15.36 14.79
C GLU A 242 4.78 -15.47 16.27
N ILE A 243 4.40 -16.57 16.93
CA ILE A 243 4.76 -16.80 18.34
C ILE A 243 6.27 -16.86 18.54
N ILE A 244 7.01 -17.44 17.59
CA ILE A 244 8.47 -17.54 17.64
C ILE A 244 9.08 -16.16 17.39
N GLN A 245 8.58 -15.40 16.42
CA GLN A 245 9.04 -14.03 16.20
C GLN A 245 8.77 -13.12 17.41
N GLN A 246 7.60 -13.24 18.05
CA GLN A 246 7.34 -12.52 19.28
C GLN A 246 8.34 -12.91 20.38
N LEU A 247 8.61 -14.21 20.55
CA LEU A 247 9.60 -14.69 21.52
C LEU A 247 11.01 -14.14 21.24
N ILE A 248 11.42 -14.10 19.96
CA ILE A 248 12.70 -13.51 19.54
C ILE A 248 12.72 -12.02 19.84
N LEU A 249 11.64 -11.30 19.57
CA LEU A 249 11.54 -9.86 19.85
C LEU A 249 11.66 -9.57 21.35
N GLU A 250 10.95 -10.32 22.19
CA GLU A 250 11.06 -10.21 23.65
C GLU A 250 12.50 -10.51 24.13
N TYR A 251 13.14 -11.51 23.54
CA TYR A 251 14.52 -11.85 23.87
C TYR A 251 15.50 -10.73 23.44
N THR A 252 15.37 -10.19 22.22
CA THR A 252 16.30 -9.17 21.72
C THR A 252 16.16 -7.84 22.45
N THR A 253 14.95 -7.44 22.84
CA THR A 253 14.73 -6.18 23.59
C THR A 253 15.26 -6.23 25.03
N ASN A 254 15.45 -7.42 25.59
CA ASN A 254 15.86 -7.61 26.98
C ASN A 254 17.27 -8.22 27.16
N SER A 255 17.96 -8.52 26.06
CA SER A 255 19.29 -9.13 26.05
C SER A 255 20.44 -8.12 25.98
N ASN A 256 21.66 -8.58 26.26
CA ASN A 256 22.89 -7.82 26.03
C ASN A 256 23.40 -8.03 24.60
N LEU A 257 24.43 -7.27 24.20
CA LEU A 257 25.02 -7.38 22.86
C LEU A 257 25.49 -8.78 22.52
N GLN A 258 26.18 -9.46 23.44
CA GLN A 258 26.74 -10.78 23.17
C GLN A 258 25.65 -11.78 22.79
N ARG A 259 24.53 -11.80 23.52
CA ARG A 259 23.39 -12.67 23.19
C ARG A 259 22.73 -12.32 21.87
N ILE A 260 22.71 -11.04 21.50
CA ILE A 260 22.18 -10.61 20.19
C ILE A 260 23.15 -11.01 19.08
N ASP A 261 24.46 -10.91 19.30
CA ASP A 261 25.51 -11.39 18.38
C ASP A 261 25.34 -12.88 18.07
N ASP A 262 25.12 -13.70 19.11
CA ASP A 262 24.85 -15.13 18.97
C ASP A 262 23.61 -15.39 18.10
N LEU A 263 22.55 -14.58 18.25
CA LEU A 263 21.34 -14.68 17.42
C LEU A 263 21.60 -14.27 15.97
N ILE A 264 22.38 -13.22 15.73
CA ILE A 264 22.72 -12.78 14.38
C ILE A 264 23.49 -13.88 13.64
N ASN A 265 24.42 -14.53 14.34
CA ASN A 265 25.17 -15.67 13.79
C ASN A 265 24.24 -16.87 13.53
N LEU A 266 23.30 -17.15 14.43
CA LEU A 266 22.29 -18.20 14.27
C LEU A 266 21.35 -17.96 13.07
N PHE A 267 21.00 -16.70 12.79
CA PHE A 267 20.06 -16.34 11.72
C PHE A 267 20.73 -16.03 10.38
N ARG A 268 22.06 -16.13 10.28
CA ARG A 268 22.87 -15.63 9.16
C ARG A 268 22.32 -15.91 7.75
N GLU A 269 21.77 -17.10 7.53
CA GLU A 269 21.25 -17.56 6.23
C GLU A 269 19.71 -17.51 6.12
N LYS A 270 19.02 -17.09 7.19
CA LYS A 270 17.55 -17.13 7.32
C LYS A 270 16.94 -15.77 7.63
N ILE A 271 17.71 -14.69 7.44
CA ILE A 271 17.30 -13.30 7.70
C ILE A 271 16.04 -12.92 6.91
N THR A 272 15.93 -13.41 5.68
CA THR A 272 14.81 -13.14 4.77
C THR A 272 13.46 -13.58 5.33
N VAL A 273 13.43 -14.55 6.25
CA VAL A 273 12.19 -15.05 6.89
C VAL A 273 11.48 -13.96 7.71
N PHE A 274 12.19 -12.91 8.12
CA PHE A 274 11.62 -11.82 8.91
C PHE A 274 10.96 -10.72 8.06
N ILE A 275 11.13 -10.74 6.74
CA ILE A 275 10.58 -9.74 5.82
C ILE A 275 9.06 -9.89 5.71
N GLY A 276 8.34 -8.76 5.72
CA GLY A 276 6.88 -8.71 5.51
C GLY A 276 6.03 -9.05 6.74
N SER A 277 6.65 -9.28 7.89
CA SER A 277 5.93 -9.49 9.16
C SER A 277 6.18 -8.34 10.13
N LYS A 278 5.15 -7.93 10.88
CA LYS A 278 5.25 -6.86 11.89
C LYS A 278 6.35 -7.13 12.92
N PHE A 279 6.43 -8.37 13.43
CA PHE A 279 7.43 -8.75 14.43
C PHE A 279 8.80 -8.95 13.77
N GLY A 280 8.86 -9.58 12.60
CA GLY A 280 10.11 -9.73 11.86
C GLY A 280 10.78 -8.41 11.49
N ALA A 281 10.03 -7.40 11.06
CA ALA A 281 10.60 -6.05 10.83
C ALA A 281 11.23 -5.47 12.09
N LYS A 282 10.59 -5.62 13.27
CA LYS A 282 11.16 -5.18 14.55
C LYS A 282 12.39 -5.99 14.96
N ILE A 283 12.41 -7.28 14.67
CA ILE A 283 13.60 -8.13 14.86
C ILE A 283 14.74 -7.60 13.97
N LEU A 284 14.51 -7.43 12.66
CA LEU A 284 15.51 -6.90 11.73
C LEU A 284 16.03 -5.53 12.19
N PHE A 285 15.14 -4.64 12.64
CA PHE A 285 15.52 -3.35 13.22
C PHE A 285 16.47 -3.51 14.40
N ALA A 286 16.16 -4.41 15.34
CA ALA A 286 17.02 -4.71 16.49
C ALA A 286 18.37 -5.32 16.04
N LEU A 287 18.35 -6.29 15.13
CA LEU A 287 19.58 -6.92 14.61
C LEU A 287 20.48 -5.89 13.93
N VAL A 288 19.95 -4.97 13.13
CA VAL A 288 20.74 -3.88 12.50
C VAL A 288 21.28 -2.91 13.56
N SER A 289 20.48 -2.59 14.58
CA SER A 289 20.86 -1.66 15.65
C SER A 289 22.05 -2.15 16.48
N PHE A 290 22.10 -3.46 16.75
CA PHE A 290 23.05 -4.05 17.70
C PHE A 290 24.17 -4.88 17.04
N SER A 291 24.11 -5.11 15.73
CA SER A 291 25.14 -5.89 15.02
C SER A 291 26.43 -5.13 14.77
N LEU A 292 27.53 -5.87 14.66
CA LEU A 292 28.84 -5.36 14.26
C LEU A 292 28.93 -5.15 12.74
N ALA A 293 29.93 -4.41 12.26
CA ALA A 293 30.09 -4.06 10.85
C ALA A 293 30.09 -5.29 9.89
N LYS A 294 30.80 -6.37 10.25
CA LYS A 294 30.85 -7.62 9.46
C LYS A 294 29.46 -8.27 9.32
N GLN A 295 28.65 -8.22 10.37
CA GLN A 295 27.32 -8.80 10.39
C GLN A 295 26.31 -7.92 9.66
N ARG A 296 26.40 -6.59 9.80
CA ARG A 296 25.61 -5.65 8.98
C ARG A 296 25.79 -5.94 7.50
N LYS A 297 27.02 -6.20 7.06
CA LYS A 297 27.28 -6.62 5.66
C LYS A 297 26.53 -7.88 5.26
N ASN A 298 26.44 -8.89 6.14
CA ASN A 298 25.67 -10.10 5.87
C ASN A 298 24.16 -9.82 5.81
N ILE A 299 23.63 -9.00 6.74
CA ILE A 299 22.22 -8.59 6.74
C ILE A 299 21.89 -7.90 5.41
N LEU A 300 22.65 -6.87 5.03
CA LEU A 300 22.42 -6.10 3.80
C LEU A 300 22.43 -6.98 2.54
N LYS A 301 23.37 -7.94 2.44
CA LYS A 301 23.42 -8.88 1.32
C LYS A 301 22.17 -9.76 1.21
N ASN A 302 21.59 -10.18 2.34
CA ASN A 302 20.39 -11.03 2.35
C ASN A 302 19.10 -10.22 2.08
N LEU A 303 19.11 -8.91 2.35
CA LEU A 303 17.96 -8.04 2.06
C LEU A 303 17.91 -7.57 0.60
N LYS A 304 18.98 -7.78 -0.18
CA LYS A 304 19.05 -7.44 -1.60
C LYS A 304 17.90 -8.12 -2.37
N GLY A 305 17.23 -7.38 -3.25
CA GLY A 305 16.05 -7.81 -4.00
C GLY A 305 14.73 -7.60 -3.26
N TYR A 306 14.75 -7.23 -1.98
CA TYR A 306 13.56 -6.93 -1.18
C TYR A 306 13.46 -5.46 -0.76
N ILE A 307 14.38 -4.61 -1.20
CA ILE A 307 14.48 -3.23 -0.72
C ILE A 307 13.26 -2.38 -1.09
N PRO A 308 12.73 -2.40 -2.33
CA PRO A 308 11.53 -1.63 -2.66
C PRO A 308 10.32 -2.07 -1.82
N LYS A 309 10.16 -3.39 -1.63
CA LYS A 309 9.11 -3.94 -0.78
C LYS A 309 9.24 -3.49 0.69
N LEU A 310 10.46 -3.48 1.23
CA LEU A 310 10.71 -3.02 2.59
C LEU A 310 10.46 -1.52 2.75
N CYS A 311 10.81 -0.70 1.76
CA CYS A 311 10.55 0.75 1.81
C CYS A 311 9.04 1.05 1.92
N LYS A 312 8.20 0.29 1.21
CA LYS A 312 6.75 0.48 1.18
C LYS A 312 5.99 -0.26 2.30
N ASP A 313 6.67 -1.10 3.07
CA ASP A 313 6.03 -1.85 4.16
C ASP A 313 5.86 -0.98 5.43
N PRO A 314 4.68 -0.97 6.08
CA PRO A 314 4.41 -0.15 7.27
C PRO A 314 5.35 -0.35 8.46
N ASN A 315 6.06 -1.47 8.52
CA ASN A 315 7.08 -1.73 9.54
C ASN A 315 8.49 -1.84 8.93
N GLY A 316 8.59 -2.33 7.69
CA GLY A 316 9.84 -2.54 6.97
C GLY A 316 10.60 -1.25 6.70
N PHE A 317 9.92 -0.12 6.47
CA PHE A 317 10.58 1.16 6.20
C PHE A 317 11.48 1.59 7.36
N THR A 318 11.10 1.26 8.60
CA THR A 318 11.90 1.53 9.79
C THR A 318 13.23 0.76 9.79
N VAL A 319 13.27 -0.42 9.18
CA VAL A 319 14.50 -1.21 9.01
C VAL A 319 15.43 -0.51 8.03
N ILE A 320 14.90 -0.01 6.91
CA ILE A 320 15.70 0.72 5.93
C ILE A 320 16.24 2.02 6.53
N ILE A 321 15.40 2.79 7.20
CA ILE A 321 15.82 3.99 7.94
C ILE A 321 16.95 3.63 8.94
N ARG A 322 16.80 2.55 9.70
CA ARG A 322 17.82 2.11 10.66
C ARG A 322 19.13 1.67 9.99
N ILE A 323 19.06 1.07 8.81
CA ILE A 323 20.24 0.74 7.99
C ILE A 323 20.98 2.02 7.58
N LEU A 324 20.25 3.03 7.06
CA LEU A 324 20.81 4.33 6.67
C LEU A 324 21.42 5.07 7.88
N ASP A 325 20.80 4.92 9.04
CA ASP A 325 21.21 5.54 10.30
C ASP A 325 22.39 4.85 11.01
N ARG A 326 22.71 3.56 10.75
CA ARG A 326 23.72 2.82 11.55
C ARG A 326 24.85 2.16 10.77
N VAL A 327 24.77 2.07 9.45
CA VAL A 327 25.78 1.36 8.66
C VAL A 327 26.86 2.33 8.20
N ASP A 328 28.04 2.28 8.85
CA ASP A 328 29.18 3.15 8.53
C ASP A 328 29.75 2.93 7.10
N ASP A 329 29.64 1.72 6.56
CA ASP A 329 30.04 1.37 5.20
C ASP A 329 29.01 1.88 4.18
N THR A 330 29.07 3.18 3.90
CA THR A 330 28.15 3.86 2.99
C THR A 330 28.31 3.40 1.54
N VAL A 331 29.46 2.81 1.16
CA VAL A 331 29.67 2.23 -0.18
C VAL A 331 28.84 0.96 -0.33
N LEU A 332 28.84 0.09 0.69
CA LEU A 332 27.99 -1.08 0.70
C LEU A 332 26.51 -0.74 0.71
N VAL A 333 26.10 0.24 1.53
CA VAL A 333 24.71 0.74 1.56
C VAL A 333 24.30 1.24 0.18
N SER A 334 25.16 2.00 -0.48
CA SER A 334 24.90 2.48 -1.83
C SER A 334 24.69 1.33 -2.84
N LYS A 335 25.58 0.33 -2.82
CA LYS A 335 25.52 -0.82 -3.75
C LYS A 335 24.39 -1.82 -3.48
N SER A 336 23.89 -1.89 -2.24
CA SER A 336 22.91 -2.93 -1.83
C SER A 336 21.52 -2.37 -1.57
N ILE A 337 21.41 -1.09 -1.20
CA ILE A 337 20.17 -0.44 -0.77
C ILE A 337 19.83 0.69 -1.74
N LEU A 338 20.71 1.69 -1.86
CA LEU A 338 20.40 2.86 -2.68
C LEU A 338 20.26 2.51 -4.16
N SER A 339 21.03 1.55 -4.69
CA SER A 339 20.89 1.12 -6.09
C SER A 339 19.49 0.60 -6.41
N GLU A 340 18.86 -0.16 -5.52
CA GLU A 340 17.49 -0.67 -5.73
C GLU A 340 16.44 0.43 -5.52
N ILE A 341 16.71 1.36 -4.59
CA ILE A 341 15.88 2.56 -4.39
C ILE A 341 15.90 3.41 -5.67
N LYS A 342 17.07 3.64 -6.28
CA LYS A 342 17.21 4.41 -7.53
C LYS A 342 16.39 3.81 -8.66
N THR A 343 16.44 2.49 -8.84
CA THR A 343 15.66 1.80 -9.88
C THR A 343 14.14 1.95 -9.70
N ASN A 344 13.66 2.13 -8.46
CA ASN A 344 12.24 2.23 -8.13
C ASN A 344 11.88 3.60 -7.53
N LEU A 345 12.65 4.64 -7.86
CA LEU A 345 12.66 5.89 -7.09
C LEU A 345 11.28 6.57 -7.08
N LEU A 346 10.67 6.77 -8.24
CA LEU A 346 9.37 7.42 -8.35
C LEU A 346 8.27 6.71 -7.54
N ASP A 347 8.17 5.39 -7.66
CA ASP A 347 7.20 4.57 -6.93
C ASP A 347 7.44 4.64 -5.41
N ILE A 348 8.70 4.65 -4.96
CA ILE A 348 9.05 4.85 -3.55
C ILE A 348 8.67 6.26 -3.07
N LEU A 349 8.87 7.29 -3.88
CA LEU A 349 8.54 8.67 -3.52
C LEU A 349 7.03 8.89 -3.38
N LEU A 350 6.23 8.25 -4.23
CA LEU A 350 4.77 8.34 -4.21
C LEU A 350 4.14 7.55 -3.04
N ASP A 351 4.86 6.58 -2.47
CA ASP A 351 4.39 5.77 -1.34
C ASP A 351 4.52 6.49 0.02
N LYS A 352 3.55 6.24 0.90
CA LYS A 352 3.47 6.81 2.26
C LYS A 352 4.67 6.50 3.15
N PHE A 353 5.21 5.28 3.07
CA PHE A 353 6.33 4.82 3.88
C PHE A 353 7.64 4.95 3.13
N GLY A 354 7.62 4.74 1.81
CA GLY A 354 8.78 4.92 0.94
C GLY A 354 9.32 6.35 0.97
N SER A 355 8.45 7.35 0.86
CA SER A 355 8.82 8.77 0.99
C SER A 355 9.51 9.09 2.33
N GLN A 356 9.10 8.46 3.44
CA GLN A 356 9.72 8.65 4.75
C GLN A 356 11.17 8.16 4.79
N VAL A 357 11.52 7.13 4.03
CA VAL A 357 12.90 6.65 3.91
C VAL A 357 13.79 7.74 3.31
N ILE A 358 13.31 8.42 2.27
CA ILE A 358 14.06 9.49 1.59
C ILE A 358 14.06 10.77 2.43
N LEU A 359 12.91 11.16 3.01
CA LEU A 359 12.82 12.28 3.94
C LEU A 359 13.76 12.12 5.13
N PHE A 360 14.03 10.89 5.58
CA PHE A 360 14.93 10.67 6.69
C PHE A 360 16.38 11.05 6.35
N LEU A 361 16.79 10.83 5.10
CA LEU A 361 18.10 11.31 4.63
C LEU A 361 18.10 12.83 4.49
N LEU A 362 17.06 13.42 3.89
CA LEU A 362 17.02 14.86 3.59
C LEU A 362 16.87 15.73 4.85
N ALA A 363 15.94 15.40 5.73
CA ALA A 363 15.58 16.19 6.90
C ALA A 363 15.41 15.29 8.15
N PRO A 364 16.49 14.63 8.61
CA PRO A 364 16.40 13.75 9.78
C PRO A 364 15.93 14.54 11.00
N LYS A 365 15.15 13.89 11.87
CA LYS A 365 14.63 14.45 13.13
C LYS A 365 13.61 15.59 12.97
N ASN A 366 13.19 15.93 11.76
CA ASN A 366 12.14 16.93 11.55
C ASN A 366 10.78 16.40 12.04
N GLN A 367 10.25 17.00 13.12
CA GLN A 367 8.99 16.60 13.74
C GLN A 367 7.76 16.82 12.83
N ARG A 368 7.91 17.62 11.77
CA ARG A 368 6.88 17.80 10.74
C ARG A 368 6.64 16.52 9.93
N TYR A 369 7.70 15.77 9.66
CA TYR A 369 7.64 14.57 8.81
C TYR A 369 7.56 13.28 9.62
N PHE A 370 8.09 13.29 10.84
CA PHE A 370 8.20 12.09 11.65
C PHE A 370 7.41 12.22 12.95
N SER A 371 6.57 11.22 13.20
CA SER A 371 5.85 11.13 14.48
C SER A 371 6.81 11.07 15.67
N PRO A 372 6.41 11.59 16.85
CA PRO A 372 7.22 11.48 18.07
C PRO A 372 7.62 10.03 18.40
N TRP A 373 6.74 9.08 18.10
CA TRP A 373 7.02 7.66 18.27
C TRP A 373 8.18 7.18 17.38
N LEU A 374 8.18 7.53 16.09
CA LEU A 374 9.24 7.13 15.16
C LEU A 374 10.56 7.79 15.53
N LEU A 375 10.55 9.06 15.93
CA LEU A 375 11.75 9.75 16.40
C LEU A 375 12.32 9.10 17.67
N LYS A 376 11.45 8.71 18.61
CA LYS A 376 11.86 7.96 19.81
C LYS A 376 12.43 6.59 19.44
N LEU A 377 11.81 5.88 18.49
CA LEU A 377 12.29 4.60 17.99
C LEU A 377 13.66 4.72 17.32
N MET A 378 13.89 5.80 16.58
CA MET A 378 15.14 6.16 15.92
C MET A 378 16.20 6.77 16.84
N GLY A 379 15.88 6.90 18.14
CA GLY A 379 16.84 7.30 19.15
C GLY A 379 18.08 6.41 19.18
N PRO A 380 19.16 6.89 19.81
CA PRO A 380 20.39 6.13 19.95
C PRO A 380 20.13 4.81 20.67
N SER A 381 20.43 3.71 20.00
CA SER A 381 20.41 2.36 20.57
C SER A 381 21.66 2.18 21.43
N TYR A 382 21.64 2.76 22.62
CA TYR A 382 22.75 2.61 23.56
C TYR A 382 22.78 1.19 24.13
N VAL A 383 23.99 0.69 24.31
CA VAL A 383 24.27 -0.58 24.96
C VAL A 383 24.63 -0.30 26.40
N GLU A 384 23.96 -0.94 27.35
CA GLU A 384 24.40 -0.98 28.74
C GLU A 384 25.69 -1.83 28.83
N ASN A 385 26.81 -1.23 29.23
CA ASN A 385 27.97 -1.99 29.72
C ASN A 385 27.59 -2.59 31.08
N LYS A 386 27.40 -3.91 31.16
CA LYS A 386 27.06 -4.62 32.41
C LYS A 386 28.06 -5.72 32.76
N ASP A 387 29.35 -5.45 32.55
CA ASP A 387 30.44 -6.26 33.10
C ASP A 387 31.12 -5.61 34.33
N SER A 388 30.60 -4.50 34.85
CA SER A 388 30.97 -4.01 36.17
C SER A 388 30.00 -4.57 37.21
N GLU A 389 30.48 -5.50 38.03
CA GLU A 389 29.87 -5.80 39.34
C GLU A 389 29.57 -4.49 40.10
N PRO A 390 28.55 -4.48 40.97
CA PRO A 390 28.19 -3.29 41.74
C PRO A 390 29.26 -3.01 42.80
N ASN A 391 30.36 -2.37 42.41
CA ASN A 391 31.32 -1.81 43.35
C ASN A 391 30.77 -0.52 43.96
N SER A 392 31.02 -0.40 45.25
CA SER A 392 30.30 0.39 46.24
C SER A 392 30.72 1.85 46.32
N ASP A 393 30.72 2.61 45.21
CA ASP A 393 30.98 4.05 45.29
C ASP A 393 30.02 4.87 44.42
N LYS A 394 29.10 5.56 45.10
CA LYS A 394 27.97 6.35 44.55
C LYS A 394 28.36 7.80 44.18
N SER A 395 29.58 8.08 43.75
CA SER A 395 30.02 9.47 43.55
C SER A 395 30.40 9.85 42.11
N ASN A 396 30.41 8.94 41.13
CA ASN A 396 30.74 9.28 39.73
C ASN A 396 29.93 8.51 38.67
N GLN A 397 28.63 8.31 38.90
CA GLN A 397 27.72 7.76 37.88
C GLN A 397 27.09 8.89 37.08
N ASN A 398 27.74 9.34 36.01
CA ASN A 398 27.09 9.91 34.81
C ASN A 398 28.16 10.24 33.77
N GLN A 399 28.59 9.25 32.97
CA GLN A 399 28.98 9.39 31.54
C GLN A 399 29.67 8.14 30.93
N ASN A 400 30.11 7.14 31.71
CA ASN A 400 30.99 6.05 31.22
C ASN A 400 30.34 4.68 30.90
N SER A 401 29.16 4.59 30.26
CA SER A 401 28.56 3.26 29.98
C SER A 401 27.67 3.16 28.74
N LYS A 402 28.04 3.80 27.62
CA LYS A 402 27.25 3.74 26.37
C LYS A 402 28.15 3.50 25.16
N ILE A 403 28.20 2.26 24.66
CA ILE A 403 28.95 1.92 23.45
C ILE A 403 28.00 2.02 22.24
N SER A 404 28.33 2.86 21.26
CA SER A 404 27.69 2.87 19.94
C SER A 404 28.36 1.83 19.05
N THR A 405 27.57 0.98 18.38
CA THR A 405 28.07 0.04 17.36
C THR A 405 28.41 0.74 16.03
N SER A 406 28.02 2.00 15.87
CA SER A 406 28.35 2.88 14.74
C SER A 406 29.45 3.84 15.18
N LYS A 407 30.56 3.87 14.44
CA LYS A 407 31.71 4.75 14.73
C LYS A 407 31.70 6.04 13.93
N LYS A 408 31.08 6.04 12.75
CA LYS A 408 30.99 7.23 11.90
C LYS A 408 29.96 8.20 12.48
N ASP A 409 30.29 9.48 12.45
CA ASP A 409 29.39 10.57 12.82
C ASP A 409 28.10 10.53 11.97
N ASP A 410 26.97 10.86 12.60
CA ASP A 410 25.64 10.71 12.01
C ASP A 410 25.45 11.64 10.79
N GLU A 411 25.93 12.88 10.88
CA GLU A 411 25.83 13.87 9.81
C GLU A 411 26.78 13.56 8.65
N THR A 412 28.01 13.14 8.97
CA THR A 412 28.98 12.69 7.97
C THR A 412 28.43 11.51 7.17
N ARG A 413 27.88 10.49 7.84
CA ARG A 413 27.26 9.32 7.18
C ARG A 413 26.09 9.73 6.29
N ARG A 414 25.22 10.61 6.78
CA ARG A 414 24.07 11.13 6.02
C ARG A 414 24.51 11.85 4.75
N ASN A 415 25.47 12.76 4.84
CA ASN A 415 25.96 13.54 3.71
C ASN A 415 26.63 12.64 2.65
N GLU A 416 27.40 11.63 3.05
CA GLU A 416 27.96 10.64 2.12
C GLU A 416 26.90 9.81 1.39
N LEU A 417 25.76 9.51 2.03
CA LEU A 417 24.65 8.76 1.42
C LEU A 417 23.84 9.64 0.48
N LEU A 418 23.54 10.89 0.89
CA LEU A 418 22.85 11.86 0.06
C LEU A 418 23.64 12.21 -1.20
N ALA A 419 24.95 12.43 -1.09
CA ALA A 419 25.81 12.71 -2.25
C ALA A 419 25.73 11.62 -3.33
N LYS A 420 25.41 10.38 -2.96
CA LYS A 420 25.23 9.25 -3.89
C LYS A 420 23.82 9.17 -4.48
N LEU A 421 22.88 10.00 -4.05
CA LEU A 421 21.47 9.97 -4.41
C LEU A 421 20.98 11.32 -4.98
N ASP A 422 21.70 12.43 -4.72
CA ASP A 422 21.31 13.80 -5.08
C ASP A 422 21.01 13.95 -6.59
N GLN A 423 21.84 13.38 -7.48
CA GLN A 423 21.61 13.45 -8.93
C GLN A 423 20.33 12.71 -9.37
N ASP A 424 20.12 11.49 -8.85
CA ASP A 424 18.93 10.69 -9.19
C ASP A 424 17.65 11.33 -8.64
N LEU A 425 17.71 11.92 -7.43
CA LEU A 425 16.59 12.66 -6.85
C LEU A 425 16.26 13.92 -7.63
N ALA A 426 17.27 14.72 -8.00
CA ALA A 426 17.07 15.91 -8.81
C ALA A 426 16.44 15.56 -10.15
N HIS A 427 16.98 14.56 -10.86
CA HIS A 427 16.43 14.09 -12.13
C HIS A 427 15.00 13.56 -11.98
N CYS A 428 14.73 12.74 -10.96
CA CYS A 428 13.38 12.21 -10.73
C CYS A 428 12.37 13.33 -10.41
N CYS A 429 12.78 14.33 -9.62
CA CYS A 429 11.97 15.50 -9.32
C CYS A 429 11.69 16.35 -10.57
N LEU A 430 12.69 16.55 -11.42
CA LEU A 430 12.58 17.29 -12.69
C LEU A 430 11.57 16.63 -13.62
N VAL A 431 11.76 15.34 -13.91
CA VAL A 431 10.94 14.60 -14.88
C VAL A 431 9.51 14.37 -14.40
N ASN A 432 9.30 14.26 -13.08
CA ASN A 432 8.00 13.88 -12.52
C ASN A 432 7.39 14.96 -11.62
N ALA A 433 7.78 16.22 -11.79
CA ALA A 433 7.37 17.34 -10.94
C ALA A 433 5.84 17.38 -10.73
N GLN A 434 5.07 17.23 -11.82
CA GLN A 434 3.61 17.22 -11.78
C GLN A 434 3.06 16.16 -10.82
N LYS A 435 3.47 14.90 -10.99
CA LYS A 435 3.02 13.78 -10.14
C LYS A 435 3.44 13.96 -8.68
N LEU A 436 4.62 14.51 -8.44
CA LEU A 436 5.18 14.66 -7.09
C LEU A 436 4.50 15.79 -6.30
N ILE A 437 4.14 16.90 -6.95
CA ILE A 437 3.46 18.04 -6.32
C ILE A 437 2.05 17.65 -5.84
N CYS A 438 1.33 16.86 -6.63
CA CYS A 438 -0.02 16.38 -6.29
C CYS A 438 -0.02 15.36 -5.14
N SER A 439 1.09 14.64 -4.95
CA SER A 439 1.17 13.59 -3.92
C SER A 439 1.30 14.19 -2.52
N GLN A 440 0.45 13.75 -1.59
CA GLN A 440 0.54 14.14 -0.18
C GLN A 440 1.90 13.81 0.46
N PHE A 441 2.57 12.76 -0.04
CA PHE A 441 3.81 12.25 0.51
C PHE A 441 5.02 12.78 -0.24
N ALA A 442 5.00 12.67 -1.57
CA ALA A 442 6.15 13.00 -2.41
C ALA A 442 6.42 14.51 -2.45
N SER A 443 5.39 15.35 -2.31
CA SER A 443 5.53 16.80 -2.24
C SER A 443 6.40 17.27 -1.07
N ASN A 444 6.39 16.56 0.07
CA ASN A 444 7.30 16.86 1.17
C ASN A 444 8.75 16.50 0.82
N VAL A 445 8.98 15.42 0.06
CA VAL A 445 10.31 15.08 -0.44
C VAL A 445 10.79 16.15 -1.41
N LEU A 446 9.93 16.53 -2.37
CA LEU A 446 10.21 17.59 -3.34
C LEU A 446 10.59 18.91 -2.65
N LEU A 447 9.87 19.28 -1.59
CA LEU A 447 10.16 20.47 -0.78
C LEU A 447 11.58 20.43 -0.21
N GLU A 448 11.98 19.31 0.41
CA GLU A 448 13.31 19.18 1.01
C GLU A 448 14.42 19.04 -0.05
N VAL A 449 14.11 18.43 -1.21
CA VAL A 449 15.02 18.40 -2.36
C VAL A 449 15.26 19.81 -2.88
N ILE A 450 14.22 20.64 -3.03
CA ILE A 450 14.35 22.05 -3.42
C ILE A 450 15.25 22.80 -2.42
N VAL A 451 14.99 22.65 -1.12
CA VAL A 451 15.80 23.30 -0.07
C VAL A 451 17.28 22.92 -0.17
N ARG A 452 17.56 21.66 -0.47
CA ARG A 452 18.91 21.13 -0.61
C ARG A 452 19.57 21.51 -1.93
N LEU A 453 18.80 21.58 -3.02
CA LEU A 453 19.29 21.96 -4.35
C LEU A 453 19.53 23.46 -4.49
N GLY A 454 19.19 24.29 -3.49
CA GLY A 454 19.58 25.70 -3.45
C GLY A 454 21.09 25.93 -3.67
N ASP A 455 21.92 24.92 -3.37
CA ASP A 455 23.37 24.91 -3.62
C ASP A 455 23.74 24.61 -5.09
N TYR A 456 22.86 24.00 -5.89
CA TYR A 456 23.07 23.55 -7.27
C TYR A 456 22.24 24.38 -8.27
N LYS A 457 22.76 25.54 -8.67
CA LYS A 457 22.04 26.58 -9.44
C LYS A 457 21.28 26.06 -10.68
N ASP A 458 21.86 25.16 -11.48
CA ASP A 458 21.26 24.77 -12.77
C ASP A 458 20.09 23.79 -12.62
N ALA A 459 20.29 22.69 -11.87
CA ALA A 459 19.22 21.72 -11.58
C ALA A 459 18.07 22.35 -10.78
N HIS A 460 18.42 23.28 -9.88
CA HIS A 460 17.45 24.10 -9.17
C HIS A 460 16.64 24.95 -10.15
N ASN A 461 17.27 25.70 -11.05
CA ASN A 461 16.52 26.53 -12.01
C ASN A 461 15.62 25.72 -12.94
N SER A 462 16.06 24.55 -13.43
CA SER A 462 15.24 23.69 -14.29
C SER A 462 14.00 23.13 -13.57
N LEU A 463 14.16 22.66 -12.32
CA LEU A 463 13.05 22.09 -11.54
C LEU A 463 11.99 23.12 -11.27
N PHE A 464 12.46 24.33 -10.98
CA PHE A 464 11.64 25.48 -10.76
C PHE A 464 10.91 25.87 -12.05
N GLN A 465 11.59 25.97 -13.19
CA GLN A 465 10.93 26.26 -14.47
C GLN A 465 9.81 25.24 -14.74
N THR A 466 10.05 23.95 -14.56
CA THR A 466 9.01 22.91 -14.72
C THR A 466 7.84 23.13 -13.77
N ILE A 467 8.08 23.45 -12.50
CA ILE A 467 7.00 23.76 -11.54
C ILE A 467 6.21 25.00 -11.98
N SER A 468 6.85 26.02 -12.54
CA SER A 468 6.16 27.23 -13.01
C SER A 468 5.32 26.95 -14.24
N ASN A 469 5.88 26.24 -15.21
CA ASN A 469 5.21 25.84 -16.42
C ASN A 469 3.93 25.05 -16.10
N LEU A 470 3.99 24.13 -15.14
CA LEU A 470 2.82 23.40 -14.65
C LEU A 470 1.73 24.28 -14.03
N ILE A 471 2.09 25.45 -13.52
CA ILE A 471 1.14 26.41 -12.91
C ILE A 471 0.59 27.38 -13.96
N PHE A 472 1.35 27.68 -15.03
CA PHE A 472 1.03 28.79 -15.95
C PHE A 472 0.77 28.42 -17.41
N GLU A 473 1.34 27.34 -17.97
CA GLU A 473 1.39 27.10 -19.44
C GLU A 473 0.10 26.55 -20.07
N ASN A 474 -0.83 25.94 -19.33
CA ASN A 474 -2.06 25.37 -19.95
C ASN A 474 -3.16 26.39 -20.32
N GLU A 475 -2.91 27.70 -20.23
CA GLU A 475 -3.84 28.71 -20.77
C GLU A 475 -3.39 29.30 -22.11
N ASN A 476 -2.13 29.12 -22.51
CA ASN A 476 -1.63 29.69 -23.76
C ASN A 476 -2.10 28.90 -24.99
N GLU A 477 -2.20 27.57 -24.89
CA GLU A 477 -2.76 26.73 -25.98
C GLU A 477 -4.24 27.11 -26.25
N ASN A 478 -5.00 27.46 -25.22
CA ASN A 478 -6.39 27.91 -25.32
C ASN A 478 -6.56 29.31 -25.94
N PHE A 479 -5.49 30.11 -26.00
CA PHE A 479 -5.51 31.48 -26.53
C PHE A 479 -5.04 31.53 -27.99
N GLU A 480 -4.02 30.75 -28.35
CA GLU A 480 -3.55 30.67 -29.74
C GLU A 480 -4.57 29.96 -30.65
N GLU A 481 -5.31 28.95 -30.16
CA GLU A 481 -6.42 28.36 -30.92
C GLU A 481 -7.59 29.34 -31.13
N LYS A 482 -7.90 30.17 -30.12
CA LYS A 482 -8.96 31.19 -30.23
C LYS A 482 -8.55 32.38 -31.10
N GLU A 483 -7.27 32.78 -31.11
CA GLU A 483 -6.77 33.80 -32.02
C GLU A 483 -6.68 33.27 -33.46
N ASN A 484 -6.24 32.04 -33.68
CA ASN A 484 -6.21 31.44 -35.01
C ASN A 484 -7.61 31.19 -35.59
N GLN A 485 -8.59 30.82 -34.76
CA GLN A 485 -9.99 30.72 -35.19
C GLN A 485 -10.61 32.10 -35.52
N ASN A 486 -10.31 33.14 -34.72
CA ASN A 486 -10.81 34.50 -34.99
C ASN A 486 -10.10 35.18 -36.19
N GLN A 487 -8.82 34.91 -36.43
CA GLN A 487 -8.11 35.43 -37.61
C GLN A 487 -8.59 34.76 -38.91
N ASN A 488 -8.88 33.46 -38.88
CA ASN A 488 -9.48 32.76 -40.03
C ASN A 488 -10.94 33.18 -40.30
N GLN A 489 -11.72 33.54 -39.27
CA GLN A 489 -13.07 34.10 -39.46
C GLN A 489 -13.03 35.52 -40.05
N ASN A 490 -12.09 36.37 -39.63
CA ASN A 490 -11.96 37.74 -40.16
C ASN A 490 -11.39 37.80 -41.59
N GLN A 491 -10.56 36.84 -42.01
CA GLN A 491 -10.11 36.75 -43.41
C GLN A 491 -11.21 36.20 -44.33
N ASN A 492 -12.03 35.24 -43.86
CA ASN A 492 -13.17 34.72 -44.63
C ASN A 492 -14.36 35.70 -44.70
N GLN A 493 -14.55 36.60 -43.74
CA GLN A 493 -15.55 37.67 -43.84
C GLN A 493 -15.13 38.78 -44.82
N ASN A 494 -13.86 39.20 -44.82
CA ASN A 494 -13.37 40.25 -45.74
C ASN A 494 -13.26 39.80 -47.21
N GLN A 495 -13.16 38.50 -47.50
CA GLN A 495 -13.24 37.99 -48.87
C GLN A 495 -14.70 37.76 -49.33
N ASN A 496 -15.61 37.41 -48.42
CA ASN A 496 -17.03 37.24 -48.76
C ASN A 496 -17.82 38.56 -48.87
N GLU A 497 -17.39 39.65 -48.22
CA GLU A 497 -18.02 40.97 -48.43
C GLU A 497 -17.63 41.61 -49.77
N ASN A 498 -16.41 41.36 -50.28
CA ASN A 498 -15.96 41.90 -51.57
C ASN A 498 -16.46 41.13 -52.80
N GLN A 499 -17.03 39.92 -52.65
CA GLN A 499 -17.71 39.21 -53.74
C GLN A 499 -19.23 39.38 -53.71
N ASN A 500 -19.85 39.64 -52.55
CA ASN A 500 -21.30 39.87 -52.45
C ASN A 500 -21.76 41.32 -52.70
N GLN A 501 -20.86 42.30 -52.79
CA GLN A 501 -21.21 43.66 -53.26
C GLN A 501 -21.21 43.80 -54.80
N ASN A 502 -20.60 42.88 -55.55
CA ASN A 502 -20.55 42.95 -57.03
C ASN A 502 -21.64 42.14 -57.75
N GLN A 503 -22.61 41.55 -57.05
CA GLN A 503 -23.74 40.81 -57.67
C GLN A 503 -25.14 41.31 -57.27
N ASN A 504 -25.29 42.29 -56.38
CA ASN A 504 -26.59 42.88 -56.02
C ASN A 504 -26.84 44.30 -56.55
N GLN A 505 -26.05 44.77 -57.52
CA GLN A 505 -26.29 46.01 -58.28
C GLN A 505 -26.51 45.75 -59.78
N ASN A 506 -27.35 44.76 -60.12
CA ASN A 506 -27.84 44.65 -61.51
C ASN A 506 -29.31 44.24 -61.65
N GLN A 507 -30.14 44.41 -60.61
CA GLN A 507 -31.60 44.43 -60.73
C GLN A 507 -32.21 45.32 -59.65
N ASN A 508 -32.08 46.64 -59.80
CA ASN A 508 -33.07 47.63 -59.35
C ASN A 508 -32.72 49.02 -59.91
N GLU A 509 -32.65 49.13 -61.23
CA GLU A 509 -32.87 50.40 -61.93
C GLU A 509 -34.32 50.43 -62.40
N ASN A 510 -35.20 51.06 -61.62
CA ASN A 510 -36.10 52.09 -62.17
C ASN A 510 -36.88 52.82 -61.07
N GLN A 511 -36.61 54.13 -61.01
CA GLN A 511 -37.52 55.22 -60.66
C GLN A 511 -37.95 55.36 -59.19
N ASN A 512 -37.39 56.31 -58.45
CA ASN A 512 -37.79 57.71 -58.59
C ASN A 512 -36.90 58.69 -57.81
N GLN A 513 -36.73 59.86 -58.42
CA GLN A 513 -35.96 61.03 -58.01
C GLN A 513 -36.71 61.85 -56.95
N ASN A 514 -36.00 62.49 -56.01
CA ASN A 514 -35.84 63.96 -55.91
C ASN A 514 -35.54 64.47 -54.49
N GLN A 515 -34.47 65.28 -54.45
CA GLN A 515 -34.34 66.61 -53.83
C GLN A 515 -34.37 66.83 -52.30
N ASN A 516 -33.23 67.40 -51.87
CA ASN A 516 -33.06 68.68 -51.16
C ASN A 516 -33.30 68.79 -49.64
N GLU A 517 -32.19 69.15 -48.98
CA GLU A 517 -31.96 70.35 -48.16
C GLU A 517 -32.93 70.79 -47.05
N ASN A 518 -32.27 71.13 -45.94
CA ASN A 518 -32.52 72.24 -44.99
C ASN A 518 -33.16 71.96 -43.62
N GLU A 519 -32.31 72.26 -42.62
CA GLU A 519 -32.49 73.19 -41.49
C GLU A 519 -33.59 73.01 -40.43
N ASN A 520 -33.08 73.00 -39.20
CA ASN A 520 -33.49 73.73 -37.98
C ASN A 520 -34.74 73.34 -37.17
N GLU A 521 -34.42 73.09 -35.88
CA GLU A 521 -35.01 73.63 -34.64
C GLU A 521 -36.55 73.72 -34.48
N ASN A 522 -37.12 72.99 -33.51
CA ASN A 522 -37.43 73.49 -32.14
C ASN A 522 -38.44 72.61 -31.35
N PHE A 523 -38.20 72.62 -30.03
CA PHE A 523 -39.03 72.45 -28.82
C PHE A 523 -40.52 72.00 -28.81
N GLU A 524 -40.82 71.30 -27.68
CA GLU A 524 -42.09 71.19 -26.92
C GLU A 524 -43.23 70.35 -27.53
N GLU A 525 -44.08 69.60 -26.81
CA GLU A 525 -44.41 69.39 -25.39
C GLU A 525 -45.33 68.13 -25.30
N LYS A 526 -45.37 67.44 -24.14
CA LYS A 526 -46.55 66.73 -23.53
C LYS A 526 -47.24 65.58 -24.33
N GLU A 527 -47.96 64.60 -23.79
CA GLU A 527 -48.27 63.98 -22.50
C GLU A 527 -49.10 62.70 -22.84
N ASN A 528 -49.36 61.87 -21.82
CA ASN A 528 -50.49 60.93 -21.66
C ASN A 528 -50.36 59.50 -22.23
N GLU A 529 -50.28 58.49 -21.34
CA GLU A 529 -51.38 57.68 -20.73
C GLU A 529 -51.86 56.59 -21.72
N ASN A 530 -52.26 55.37 -21.40
CA ASN A 530 -52.52 54.54 -20.21
C ASN A 530 -52.73 53.12 -20.82
N GLU A 531 -52.25 52.00 -20.24
CA GLU A 531 -52.94 51.10 -19.30
C GLU A 531 -53.17 49.68 -19.86
N ASN A 532 -53.13 48.72 -18.93
CA ASN A 532 -53.84 47.43 -18.83
C ASN A 532 -53.30 46.23 -19.64
N GLU A 533 -52.70 45.22 -18.98
CA GLU A 533 -53.23 44.19 -18.05
C GLU A 533 -53.58 42.89 -18.81
N ASN A 534 -52.98 41.77 -18.40
CA ASN A 534 -53.74 40.60 -17.93
C ASN A 534 -52.85 39.48 -17.37
N GLU A 535 -53.38 38.90 -16.30
CA GLU A 535 -52.89 37.82 -15.44
C GLU A 535 -53.08 36.42 -16.06
N ASN A 536 -52.36 35.41 -15.55
CA ASN A 536 -53.00 34.25 -14.92
C ASN A 536 -52.03 33.30 -14.21
N GLU A 537 -52.50 32.83 -13.06
CA GLU A 537 -51.93 31.89 -12.09
C GLU A 537 -52.06 30.42 -12.54
N ASN A 538 -51.23 29.50 -11.99
CA ASN A 538 -51.72 28.41 -11.14
C ASN A 538 -50.62 27.50 -10.54
N GLU A 539 -50.92 27.08 -9.31
CA GLU A 539 -50.22 26.21 -8.37
C GLU A 539 -50.35 24.71 -8.70
N ASN A 540 -49.42 23.84 -8.23
CA ASN A 540 -49.65 22.89 -7.11
C ASN A 540 -48.67 21.71 -7.01
N GLU A 541 -48.63 21.19 -5.77
CA GLU A 541 -47.67 20.32 -5.05
C GLU A 541 -47.85 18.78 -5.21
N ASN A 542 -46.84 18.05 -4.68
CA ASN A 542 -46.82 16.75 -3.95
C ASN A 542 -45.81 15.72 -4.52
N GLU A 543 -44.76 15.29 -3.77
CA GLU A 543 -44.71 14.28 -2.66
C GLU A 543 -45.20 12.87 -3.12
N ASN A 544 -44.57 11.71 -2.92
CA ASN A 544 -43.56 11.19 -1.97
C ASN A 544 -43.03 9.80 -2.45
N GLU A 545 -41.86 9.38 -1.92
CA GLU A 545 -41.45 8.01 -1.42
C GLU A 545 -41.62 6.74 -2.30
N ASN A 546 -40.84 5.65 -2.27
CA ASN A 546 -39.75 5.14 -1.41
C ASN A 546 -39.07 3.89 -2.07
N GLU A 547 -37.82 3.64 -1.68
CA GLU A 547 -37.17 2.35 -1.33
C GLU A 547 -36.87 1.18 -2.32
N ASN A 548 -35.56 0.86 -2.34
CA ASN A 548 -34.89 -0.43 -2.03
C ASN A 548 -34.37 -1.43 -3.12
N GLU A 549 -33.04 -1.56 -3.06
CA GLU A 549 -32.20 -2.79 -2.90
C GLU A 549 -31.94 -3.85 -4.00
N ASN A 550 -30.63 -4.07 -4.18
CA ASN A 550 -29.87 -5.34 -4.28
C ASN A 550 -29.46 -5.95 -5.65
N GLU A 551 -28.14 -5.86 -5.88
CA GLU A 551 -27.14 -6.94 -6.05
C GLU A 551 -27.19 -7.98 -7.21
N ASN A 552 -26.06 -7.98 -7.95
CA ASN A 552 -25.14 -9.12 -8.23
C ASN A 552 -24.89 -9.59 -9.68
N GLU A 553 -23.61 -9.41 -10.06
CA GLU A 553 -22.60 -10.39 -10.54
C GLU A 553 -22.61 -11.01 -11.95
N ASN A 554 -21.35 -11.15 -12.42
CA ASN A 554 -20.74 -12.10 -13.37
C ASN A 554 -20.75 -11.74 -14.86
N GLU A 555 -19.76 -12.11 -15.67
CA GLU A 555 -18.33 -12.46 -15.62
C GLU A 555 -18.01 -12.91 -17.08
N ASN A 556 -16.73 -12.86 -17.47
CA ASN A 556 -16.10 -13.56 -18.61
C ASN A 556 -16.30 -12.98 -20.02
N GLU A 557 -15.38 -13.13 -20.99
CA GLU A 557 -13.92 -13.32 -21.11
C GLU A 557 -13.71 -13.56 -22.63
N ASN A 558 -12.62 -13.03 -23.21
CA ASN A 558 -11.88 -13.55 -24.38
C ASN A 558 -12.55 -13.51 -25.78
N GLU A 559 -11.95 -12.91 -26.81
CA GLU A 559 -10.85 -13.35 -27.72
C GLU A 559 -11.53 -13.43 -29.11
N ASN A 560 -10.97 -13.22 -30.30
CA ASN A 560 -9.73 -12.72 -30.90
C ASN A 560 -10.04 -12.73 -32.43
N GLU A 561 -9.19 -12.07 -33.25
CA GLU A 561 -8.88 -12.41 -34.66
C GLU A 561 -9.92 -12.08 -35.76
N ASN A 562 -9.58 -11.16 -36.68
CA ASN A 562 -8.86 -11.36 -37.98
C ASN A 562 -9.75 -12.12 -39.00
N GLU A 563 -9.84 -11.83 -40.30
CA GLU A 563 -8.98 -11.19 -41.30
C GLU A 563 -9.80 -11.11 -42.62
N ASN A 564 -9.51 -10.14 -43.49
CA ASN A 564 -9.35 -10.21 -44.98
C ASN A 564 -10.42 -10.86 -45.87
N GLU A 565 -10.61 -10.58 -47.16
CA GLU A 565 -10.23 -9.61 -48.21
C GLU A 565 -10.97 -10.09 -49.49
N ASN A 566 -10.93 -9.30 -50.56
CA ASN A 566 -11.08 -9.67 -52.00
C ASN A 566 -12.51 -9.78 -52.60
N GLU A 567 -12.79 -9.40 -53.86
CA GLU A 567 -12.05 -8.74 -54.97
C GLU A 567 -13.07 -8.49 -56.14
N ASN A 568 -12.62 -7.72 -57.15
CA ASN A 568 -13.08 -7.61 -58.56
C ASN A 568 -14.22 -6.65 -58.92
N GLU A 569 -14.27 -5.97 -60.08
CA GLU A 569 -13.38 -5.50 -61.18
C GLU A 569 -14.34 -4.65 -62.09
N ASN A 570 -14.08 -3.36 -62.34
CA ASN A 570 -13.78 -2.68 -63.64
C ASN A 570 -14.79 -2.90 -64.81
N GLU A 571 -15.34 -1.93 -65.57
CA GLU A 571 -14.82 -0.68 -66.16
C GLU A 571 -15.96 0.23 -66.74
N ASN A 572 -15.77 1.57 -66.68
CA ASN A 572 -16.17 2.70 -67.59
C ASN A 572 -17.68 3.01 -67.86
N GLU A 573 -18.21 4.26 -67.93
CA GLU A 573 -17.71 5.60 -68.33
C GLU A 573 -18.41 6.75 -67.53
N ASN A 574 -17.82 7.95 -67.61
CA ASN A 574 -18.14 9.22 -66.94
C ASN A 574 -19.56 9.78 -67.17
N GLU A 575 -20.15 10.39 -66.14
CA GLU A 575 -20.35 11.86 -66.00
C GLU A 575 -21.23 12.18 -64.77
N ASN A 576 -20.80 13.17 -63.98
CA ASN A 576 -21.55 13.89 -62.94
C ASN A 576 -22.10 13.09 -61.75
N GLU A 577 -21.38 13.13 -60.62
CA GLU A 577 -21.96 13.31 -59.27
C GLU A 577 -20.82 13.40 -58.25
N ASN A 578 -20.27 14.60 -58.07
CA ASN A 578 -19.20 14.85 -57.09
C ASN A 578 -19.59 16.05 -56.22
N GLU A 579 -20.63 15.90 -55.40
CA GLU A 579 -21.00 16.92 -54.40
C GLU A 579 -21.47 16.36 -53.04
N ASN A 580 -21.62 15.04 -52.85
CA ASN A 580 -22.22 14.50 -51.61
C ASN A 580 -21.38 13.49 -50.80
N GLN A 581 -20.08 13.32 -51.06
CA GLN A 581 -19.20 12.50 -50.20
C GLN A 581 -18.15 13.27 -49.39
N ASN A 582 -17.91 14.55 -49.67
CA ASN A 582 -16.95 15.37 -48.92
C ASN A 582 -17.50 15.99 -47.61
N GLN A 583 -18.80 15.82 -47.31
CA GLN A 583 -19.38 16.31 -46.07
C GLN A 583 -19.38 15.28 -44.92
N ASN A 584 -19.45 13.97 -45.21
CA ASN A 584 -19.54 12.94 -44.15
C ASN A 584 -18.19 12.43 -43.62
N GLN A 585 -17.10 12.48 -44.40
CA GLN A 585 -15.76 12.13 -43.87
C GLN A 585 -15.15 13.27 -43.04
N ASN A 586 -15.39 14.53 -43.41
CA ASN A 586 -14.91 15.69 -42.63
C ASN A 586 -15.69 15.91 -41.33
N GLN A 587 -16.92 15.39 -41.20
CA GLN A 587 -17.68 15.51 -39.95
C GLN A 587 -17.28 14.46 -38.90
N ASN A 588 -16.98 13.22 -39.30
CA ASN A 588 -16.59 12.18 -38.35
C ASN A 588 -15.15 12.30 -37.84
N GLN A 589 -14.18 12.72 -38.66
CA GLN A 589 -12.82 12.99 -38.17
C GLN A 589 -12.79 14.20 -37.21
N ASN A 590 -13.56 15.26 -37.51
CA ASN A 590 -13.67 16.41 -36.62
C ASN A 590 -14.42 16.13 -35.31
N PHE A 591 -15.29 15.12 -35.25
CA PHE A 591 -16.01 14.78 -34.02
C PHE A 591 -15.13 13.94 -33.08
N GLU A 592 -14.39 12.97 -33.63
CA GLU A 592 -13.46 12.14 -32.84
C GLU A 592 -12.21 12.90 -32.39
N GLU A 593 -11.68 13.85 -33.17
CA GLU A 593 -10.62 14.76 -32.71
C GLU A 593 -11.13 15.72 -31.63
N LYS A 594 -12.31 16.32 -31.80
CA LYS A 594 -12.89 17.24 -30.81
C LYS A 594 -13.32 16.56 -29.51
N GLU A 595 -13.78 15.31 -29.54
CA GLU A 595 -14.07 14.58 -28.30
C GLU A 595 -12.80 14.14 -27.57
N ASN A 596 -11.75 13.70 -28.29
CA ASN A 596 -10.47 13.35 -27.68
C ASN A 596 -9.73 14.59 -27.13
N GLU A 597 -9.79 15.73 -27.82
CA GLU A 597 -9.26 17.00 -27.33
C GLU A 597 -10.05 17.53 -26.14
N ASN A 598 -11.39 17.52 -26.17
CA ASN A 598 -12.21 17.94 -25.03
C ASN A 598 -12.06 17.02 -23.81
N GLN A 599 -11.87 15.72 -24.00
CA GLN A 599 -11.62 14.79 -22.89
C GLN A 599 -10.21 14.99 -22.30
N ASN A 600 -9.18 15.22 -23.11
CA ASN A 600 -7.82 15.55 -22.64
C ASN A 600 -7.74 16.94 -21.98
N GLN A 601 -8.42 17.95 -22.54
CA GLN A 601 -8.48 19.31 -21.99
C GLN A 601 -9.23 19.32 -20.64
N ASN A 602 -10.38 18.64 -20.53
CA ASN A 602 -11.10 18.52 -19.25
C ASN A 602 -10.29 17.72 -18.21
N GLN A 603 -9.53 16.69 -18.61
CA GLN A 603 -8.65 15.97 -17.67
C GLN A 603 -7.48 16.84 -17.18
N ASN A 604 -6.89 17.67 -18.05
CA ASN A 604 -5.80 18.59 -17.68
C ASN A 604 -6.29 19.79 -16.83
N GLN A 605 -7.47 20.33 -17.12
CA GLN A 605 -8.08 21.43 -16.37
C GLN A 605 -8.49 20.98 -14.96
N ASN A 606 -9.11 19.80 -14.82
CA ASN A 606 -9.41 19.19 -13.53
C ASN A 606 -8.15 18.84 -12.70
N GLN A 607 -7.03 18.49 -13.35
CA GLN A 607 -5.76 18.23 -12.66
C GLN A 607 -5.11 19.50 -12.09
N ILE A 608 -5.23 20.65 -12.76
CA ILE A 608 -4.66 21.94 -12.30
C ILE A 608 -5.49 22.54 -11.16
N GLU A 609 -6.82 22.50 -11.23
CA GLU A 609 -7.68 22.81 -10.08
C GLU A 609 -7.29 21.98 -8.87
N MET A 610 -7.08 20.67 -9.06
CA MET A 610 -6.63 19.78 -7.99
C MET A 610 -5.22 20.10 -7.45
N ILE A 611 -4.28 20.57 -8.29
CA ILE A 611 -2.92 21.01 -7.88
C ILE A 611 -2.99 22.29 -7.05
N MET A 612 -3.69 23.30 -7.56
CA MET A 612 -3.82 24.62 -6.95
C MET A 612 -4.76 24.62 -5.73
N ASP A 613 -5.63 23.63 -5.59
CA ASP A 613 -6.40 23.44 -4.37
C ASP A 613 -5.68 22.59 -3.32
N HIS A 614 -4.58 21.91 -3.65
CA HIS A 614 -3.88 21.08 -2.68
C HIS A 614 -3.00 21.92 -1.71
N PRO A 615 -3.26 21.93 -0.38
CA PRO A 615 -2.52 22.75 0.58
C PRO A 615 -1.00 22.52 0.61
N ILE A 616 -0.53 21.38 0.10
CA ILE A 616 0.89 21.00 0.12
C ILE A 616 1.62 21.54 -1.11
N ALA A 617 0.94 21.68 -2.25
CA ALA A 617 1.51 22.30 -3.45
C ALA A 617 1.92 23.75 -3.17
N HIS A 618 1.07 24.52 -2.46
CA HIS A 618 1.41 25.89 -2.02
C HIS A 618 2.68 25.97 -1.19
N ARG A 619 2.96 24.96 -0.36
CA ARG A 619 4.17 24.98 0.48
C ARG A 619 5.42 24.82 -0.36
N VAL A 620 5.36 23.95 -1.37
CA VAL A 620 6.43 23.78 -2.36
C VAL A 620 6.65 25.09 -3.10
N ILE A 621 5.59 25.71 -3.62
CA ILE A 621 5.64 26.97 -4.37
C ILE A 621 6.16 28.13 -3.50
N LYS A 622 5.65 28.27 -2.27
CA LYS A 622 6.09 29.29 -1.32
C LYS A 622 7.58 29.16 -0.98
N GLN A 623 8.04 27.94 -0.71
CA GLN A 623 9.45 27.70 -0.41
C GLN A 623 10.33 28.00 -1.62
N ALA A 624 9.87 27.62 -2.82
CA ALA A 624 10.55 27.92 -4.07
C ALA A 624 10.73 29.44 -4.26
N ILE A 625 9.65 30.23 -4.13
CA ILE A 625 9.70 31.70 -4.23
C ILE A 625 10.66 32.33 -3.22
N LYS A 626 10.75 31.77 -2.02
CA LYS A 626 11.65 32.27 -0.97
C LYS A 626 13.14 32.00 -1.26
N GLN A 627 13.45 30.94 -2.01
CA GLN A 627 14.84 30.48 -2.21
C GLN A 627 15.47 30.94 -3.53
N ASN A 628 14.68 31.38 -4.50
CA ASN A 628 15.18 31.75 -5.82
C ASN A 628 14.58 33.09 -6.30
N ASP A 629 15.37 34.16 -6.27
CA ASP A 629 14.90 35.48 -6.67
C ASP A 629 14.57 35.57 -8.17
N LYS A 630 15.31 34.85 -9.03
CA LYS A 630 14.98 34.78 -10.46
C LYS A 630 13.62 34.12 -10.68
N PHE A 631 13.28 33.16 -9.84
CA PHE A 631 12.01 32.47 -9.86
C PHE A 631 10.87 33.34 -9.35
N ALA A 632 11.08 34.06 -8.24
CA ALA A 632 10.13 35.04 -7.74
C ALA A 632 9.85 36.11 -8.82
N GLN A 633 10.89 36.57 -9.52
CA GLN A 633 10.77 37.50 -10.65
C GLN A 633 10.06 36.88 -11.87
N PHE A 634 10.25 35.58 -12.15
CA PHE A 634 9.52 34.86 -13.20
C PHE A 634 8.02 34.82 -12.89
N PHE A 635 7.64 34.36 -11.69
CA PHE A 635 6.25 34.38 -11.23
C PHE A 635 5.64 35.78 -11.31
N LEU A 636 6.40 36.78 -10.89
CA LEU A 636 5.98 38.17 -10.99
C LEU A 636 5.80 38.62 -12.44
N LYS A 637 6.67 38.21 -13.36
CA LYS A 637 6.57 38.49 -14.80
C LYS A 637 5.34 37.81 -15.43
N GLU A 638 5.06 36.56 -15.08
CA GLU A 638 3.86 35.85 -15.54
C GLU A 638 2.58 36.50 -15.01
N ILE A 639 2.55 36.85 -13.72
CA ILE A 639 1.44 37.61 -13.13
C ILE A 639 1.25 38.96 -13.84
N LYS A 640 2.35 39.66 -14.15
CA LYS A 640 2.35 40.92 -14.93
C LYS A 640 1.86 40.74 -16.37
N GLN A 641 2.21 39.64 -17.01
CA GLN A 641 1.82 39.35 -18.38
C GLN A 641 0.32 39.01 -18.45
N LYS A 642 -0.16 38.16 -17.55
CA LYS A 642 -1.58 37.81 -17.45
C LYS A 642 -2.45 38.97 -16.93
N SER A 643 -1.94 39.86 -16.05
CA SER A 643 -2.66 41.08 -15.62
C SER A 643 -2.92 42.06 -16.77
N LYS A 644 -2.03 42.10 -17.76
CA LYS A 644 -2.18 42.96 -18.94
C LYS A 644 -3.17 42.41 -19.97
N GLN A 645 -3.45 41.11 -19.98
CA GLN A 645 -4.39 40.48 -20.92
C GLN A 645 -5.88 40.80 -20.67
N LYS A 646 -6.22 41.69 -19.72
CA LYS A 646 -7.59 42.27 -19.51
C LYS A 646 -8.73 41.25 -19.38
N ASN A 647 -8.46 40.00 -19.02
CA ASN A 647 -9.52 39.02 -18.82
C ASN A 647 -10.06 39.12 -17.37
N ARG A 648 -11.16 39.87 -17.18
CA ARG A 648 -11.79 40.10 -15.85
C ARG A 648 -12.16 38.80 -15.13
N ASN A 649 -12.50 37.75 -15.88
CA ASN A 649 -12.87 36.44 -15.33
C ASN A 649 -11.65 35.66 -14.83
N PHE A 650 -10.54 35.67 -15.57
CA PHE A 650 -9.29 35.01 -15.16
C PHE A 650 -8.83 35.46 -13.78
N PHE A 651 -8.84 36.77 -13.49
CA PHE A 651 -8.40 37.25 -12.17
C PHE A 651 -9.35 36.87 -11.05
N GLN A 652 -10.66 36.89 -11.29
CA GLN A 652 -11.62 36.43 -10.28
C GLN A 652 -11.46 34.93 -10.02
N GLU A 653 -11.18 34.12 -11.04
CA GLU A 653 -10.96 32.68 -10.96
C GLU A 653 -9.60 32.32 -10.33
N PHE A 654 -8.55 33.03 -10.72
CA PHE A 654 -7.20 32.96 -10.15
C PHE A 654 -7.17 33.36 -8.66
N LEU A 655 -8.00 34.32 -8.24
CA LEU A 655 -8.14 34.74 -6.84
C LEU A 655 -9.15 33.92 -6.03
N LYS A 656 -10.11 33.26 -6.70
CA LYS A 656 -11.01 32.26 -6.10
C LYS A 656 -10.24 31.01 -5.69
N MET A 657 -9.25 30.60 -6.49
CA MET A 657 -8.31 29.54 -6.12
C MET A 657 -7.14 30.09 -5.30
N ARG A 658 -6.50 29.23 -4.51
CA ARG A 658 -5.52 29.55 -3.46
C ARG A 658 -4.19 30.22 -3.95
N ALA A 659 -4.15 30.85 -5.13
CA ALA A 659 -3.05 31.68 -5.64
C ALA A 659 -2.72 32.91 -4.76
N ILE A 660 -3.62 33.28 -3.85
CA ILE A 660 -3.34 34.20 -2.73
C ILE A 660 -2.04 33.83 -1.99
N PHE A 661 -1.75 32.54 -1.79
CA PHE A 661 -0.52 32.12 -1.12
C PHE A 661 0.75 32.36 -1.95
N VAL A 662 0.65 32.34 -3.28
CA VAL A 662 1.74 32.69 -4.20
C VAL A 662 2.05 34.18 -4.10
N ILE A 663 1.01 35.01 -4.10
CA ILE A 663 1.12 36.47 -3.91
C ILE A 663 1.73 36.78 -2.55
N ILE A 664 1.24 36.15 -1.47
CA ILE A 664 1.81 36.32 -0.12
C ILE A 664 3.30 35.92 -0.12
N ALA A 665 3.67 34.82 -0.77
CA ALA A 665 5.07 34.40 -0.86
C ALA A 665 5.95 35.41 -1.61
N LEU A 666 5.44 36.01 -2.69
CA LEU A 666 6.13 37.08 -3.44
C LEU A 666 6.28 38.37 -2.62
N LEU A 667 5.28 38.69 -1.79
CA LEU A 667 5.31 39.83 -0.87
C LEU A 667 6.25 39.59 0.32
N GLU A 668 6.44 38.34 0.76
CA GLU A 668 7.42 37.97 1.79
C GLU A 668 8.87 37.97 1.26
N ASN A 669 9.08 37.86 -0.05
CA ASN A 669 10.41 37.95 -0.67
C ASN A 669 10.82 39.44 -0.81
N LYS A 670 11.91 39.82 -0.13
CA LYS A 670 12.41 41.21 -0.07
C LYS A 670 12.71 41.83 -1.43
N GLN A 671 13.15 41.04 -2.42
CA GLN A 671 13.56 41.55 -3.73
C GLN A 671 12.35 41.82 -4.64
N THR A 672 11.30 41.01 -4.53
CA THR A 672 10.07 41.16 -5.32
C THR A 672 8.99 41.95 -4.60
N GLN A 673 9.10 42.18 -3.29
CA GLN A 673 8.06 42.79 -2.46
C GLN A 673 7.54 44.11 -3.02
N LYS A 674 8.42 45.05 -3.39
CA LYS A 674 8.04 46.37 -3.92
C LYS A 674 7.34 46.28 -5.28
N ASP A 675 7.89 45.48 -6.18
CA ASP A 675 7.33 45.32 -7.53
C ASP A 675 6.02 44.53 -7.50
N THR A 676 5.92 43.53 -6.63
CA THR A 676 4.69 42.77 -6.35
C THR A 676 3.61 43.69 -5.79
N LEU A 677 3.96 44.56 -4.84
CA LEU A 677 3.05 45.55 -4.27
C LEU A 677 2.54 46.50 -5.36
N ASN A 678 3.40 47.00 -6.23
CA ASN A 678 3.03 47.92 -7.32
C ASN A 678 2.06 47.28 -8.32
N GLU A 679 2.30 46.03 -8.73
CA GLU A 679 1.44 45.34 -9.70
C GLU A 679 0.10 44.90 -9.12
N ILE A 680 0.07 44.51 -7.85
CA ILE A 680 -1.14 44.00 -7.20
C ILE A 680 -1.99 45.13 -6.60
N THR A 681 -1.42 46.33 -6.38
CA THR A 681 -2.15 47.53 -5.92
C THR A 681 -3.40 47.86 -6.74
N PRO A 682 -3.34 48.00 -8.08
CA PRO A 682 -4.53 48.29 -8.88
C PRO A 682 -5.56 47.16 -8.83
N LEU A 683 -5.10 45.91 -8.75
CA LEU A 683 -5.95 44.72 -8.68
C LEU A 683 -6.70 44.61 -7.34
N ILE A 684 -6.00 44.84 -6.21
CA ILE A 684 -6.63 44.89 -4.88
C ILE A 684 -7.63 46.04 -4.77
N SER A 685 -7.32 47.19 -5.38
CA SER A 685 -8.27 48.30 -5.46
C SER A 685 -9.54 47.95 -6.25
N GLN A 686 -9.44 47.17 -7.33
CA GLN A 686 -10.61 46.66 -8.07
C GLN A 686 -11.39 45.60 -7.28
N LEU A 687 -10.70 44.70 -6.57
CA LEU A 687 -11.33 43.68 -5.71
C LEU A 687 -12.06 44.29 -4.53
N LYS A 688 -11.48 45.34 -3.90
CA LYS A 688 -12.14 46.12 -2.85
C LYS A 688 -13.48 46.71 -3.30
N GLN A 689 -13.66 46.96 -4.60
CA GLN A 689 -14.90 47.48 -5.19
C GLN A 689 -15.92 46.37 -5.54
N SER A 690 -15.47 45.12 -5.74
CA SER A 690 -16.32 43.99 -6.15
C SER A 690 -16.77 43.06 -5.01
N ILE A 691 -16.31 43.28 -3.77
CA ILE A 691 -16.66 42.45 -2.61
C ILE A 691 -18.03 42.90 -2.06
N ASN A 692 -19.09 42.19 -2.42
CA ASN A 692 -20.42 42.35 -1.83
C ASN A 692 -21.05 41.03 -1.33
N SER A 693 -20.29 39.96 -1.11
CA SER A 693 -20.84 38.72 -0.53
C SER A 693 -19.89 38.07 0.50
N LYS A 694 -20.49 37.34 1.44
CA LYS A 694 -19.88 36.70 2.62
C LYS A 694 -18.87 35.57 2.32
N GLU A 695 -18.49 35.32 1.07
CA GLU A 695 -17.87 34.04 0.68
C GLU A 695 -16.33 33.97 0.70
N PHE A 696 -15.57 35.04 0.94
CA PHE A 696 -14.11 34.99 0.79
C PHE A 696 -13.30 35.55 1.97
N GLN A 697 -13.19 34.79 3.07
CA GLN A 697 -12.30 35.11 4.21
C GLN A 697 -10.81 35.26 3.80
N GLY A 698 -10.35 34.50 2.78
CA GLY A 698 -8.96 34.57 2.29
C GLY A 698 -8.59 35.88 1.60
N ILE A 699 -9.53 36.48 0.85
CA ILE A 699 -9.34 37.77 0.17
C ILE A 699 -9.22 38.90 1.21
N LYS A 700 -9.97 38.81 2.32
CA LYS A 700 -9.88 39.77 3.43
C LYS A 700 -8.50 39.73 4.11
N ILE A 701 -7.95 38.54 4.36
CA ILE A 701 -6.58 38.38 4.91
C ILE A 701 -5.53 38.95 3.94
N LEU A 702 -5.66 38.69 2.63
CA LEU A 702 -4.76 39.26 1.62
C LEU A 702 -4.80 40.79 1.63
N ILE A 703 -6.01 41.38 1.73
CA ILE A 703 -6.21 42.83 1.84
C ILE A 703 -5.57 43.38 3.12
N GLU A 704 -5.74 42.71 4.27
CA GLU A 704 -5.14 43.12 5.54
C GLU A 704 -3.60 43.06 5.52
N VAL A 705 -3.02 41.98 4.97
CA VAL A 705 -1.57 41.84 4.77
C VAL A 705 -1.05 42.92 3.82
N PHE A 706 -1.75 43.18 2.73
CA PHE A 706 -1.40 44.24 1.77
C PHE A 706 -1.45 45.62 2.41
N ASP A 707 -2.53 45.95 3.12
CA ASP A 707 -2.70 47.25 3.79
C ASP A 707 -1.66 47.43 4.92
N SER A 708 -1.21 46.35 5.56
CA SER A 708 -0.12 46.36 6.54
C SER A 708 1.27 46.52 5.93
N LEU A 709 1.52 45.98 4.73
CA LEU A 709 2.82 46.10 4.04
C LEU A 709 2.96 47.43 3.28
N LYS A 710 1.84 48.06 2.93
CA LYS A 710 1.77 49.37 2.29
C LYS A 710 1.98 50.52 3.27
N LYS A 711 1.61 50.32 4.54
CA LYS A 711 1.97 51.19 5.66
C LYS A 711 3.41 50.97 6.05
#